data_AF-A0A7X3UFX8-F1
#
_entry.id   AF-A0A7X3UFX8-F1
#
_cell.length_a   1.000
_cell.length_b   1.000
_cell.length_c   1.000
_cell.angle_alpha   90.00
_cell.angle_beta   90.00
_cell.angle_gamma   90.00
#
_symmetry.space_group_name_H-M   'P 1'
#
loop_
_entity.id
_entity.type
_entity.pdbx_description
1 polymer ?
#
loop_
_entity_poly.entity_id
_entity_poly.type
_entity_poly.pdbx_seq_one_letter_code
_entity_poly.pdbx_strand_id
1 'polypeptide(L)'
;MTHKKLNMFMLIATVALFAGCASNQPPDAQAGPDQTVDMGENVALRGSASDPDGMVQTYRWEQVDGPSVSLSNANQASASFVAPTVKGTVTLTFRLTAVDDKDATATDDIVVTVMGASNQPPNAQAGSDQTVAGGDKVRLRGSASDPDGTVQTYRWEQVSGSSVSISNADQVSASFVAPEATTGAQVLTFRLTAVDDNNATATDDVVVTIAKYGRLGIALSGTVKNHSTYRGISDASITIGQYQGENSRKVGETKTNKDGNYSVQVRVDLGRLTVNANAAGFAPQSIIVDVSDGSRRTADLAMIPVQVTQPFQPENNAAIQVDGQTVVSLSANVLMTESGGTASGQATARVTVLDASKDPSVMPGDMEQWNADTGEAEPIESFGAMNVEFTGANGSRLNLASGKQANISIPLASGRRPEDSPKSIPLYYWSDATGYWVEEGTATLERTADGKWAYTGSVGHFSTWNADVLYESITMKGCVQDQQGNPVRNAEVTAHGKDYVGSSKATTDANGRFEIAVRPDSELELSAAAGSVYSDAQTMRTEGVDLSLSKCLTVTGDRGIRDFPMKIKGATGSLDICVRDHECEDGDKISVDVEGRSIFSGEIVNGWDCQTIEVLGGETYVVELTALNGTGYKGDCSYADANSGEIRVTGENTETQSWRHRGGAGSKARLIVETIKPPFPMPEMVVIPAGSFRMGDLTGDGRFSDGSTGDLPVRQVTIREPFEMGKFEVTVAQFNAFLRANGWEVYVDEDRYGNHPITGVNLESAKKYAKWLSEQTGGSFRLPSEAEWEYAARAGTETNFYWGNIPSGQHANGDQYGRPPATHAPAFKRRWNRGWPDDGYYLTAPVGTFIPNAFGLYDMIGNVEEITENGMLRGGSYDSMVSDLRSSARNPLCCNEETGFRLVREIED
;
A
#
# COMPACT_ATOMS: atom_id res chain seq x y z
N MET A 1 71.82 14.49 -109.62
CA MET A 1 72.53 15.04 -110.80
C MET A 1 73.37 16.19 -110.32
N THR A 2 74.70 16.05 -110.49
CA THR A 2 75.78 17.06 -110.71
C THR A 2 75.83 18.34 -109.85
N HIS A 3 76.96 18.93 -109.46
CA HIS A 3 78.36 18.56 -109.14
C HIS A 3 79.06 19.90 -108.82
N LYS A 4 80.06 19.90 -107.93
CA LYS A 4 80.90 21.04 -107.51
C LYS A 4 81.57 21.83 -108.67
N LYS A 5 81.82 23.13 -108.44
CA LYS A 5 83.16 23.82 -108.39
C LYS A 5 82.97 25.35 -108.54
N LEU A 6 83.37 26.18 -107.58
CA LEU A 6 84.70 26.80 -107.37
C LEU A 6 85.10 27.81 -108.48
N ASN A 7 85.12 29.11 -108.17
CA ASN A 7 86.32 29.96 -108.38
C ASN A 7 86.21 31.40 -107.83
N MET A 8 87.23 31.70 -107.02
CA MET A 8 87.93 32.93 -106.65
C MET A 8 87.79 34.18 -107.53
N PHE A 9 87.66 35.35 -106.90
CA PHE A 9 88.40 36.57 -107.28
C PHE A 9 88.63 37.48 -106.06
N MET A 10 89.86 38.00 -105.98
CA MET A 10 90.41 38.89 -104.95
C MET A 10 90.39 40.33 -105.49
N LEU A 11 90.06 41.31 -104.65
CA LEU A 11 90.50 42.69 -104.83
C LEU A 11 90.64 43.37 -103.46
N ILE A 12 91.83 43.90 -103.19
CA ILE A 12 92.16 44.71 -102.00
C ILE A 12 91.85 46.18 -102.31
N ALA A 13 91.22 46.91 -101.38
CA ALA A 13 91.45 48.34 -101.21
C ALA A 13 91.01 48.86 -99.82
N THR A 14 92.01 49.32 -99.07
CA THR A 14 92.04 50.48 -98.15
C THR A 14 91.31 50.43 -96.80
N VAL A 15 92.12 50.61 -95.75
CA VAL A 15 91.80 50.82 -94.34
C VAL A 15 91.26 52.24 -94.11
N ALA A 16 90.16 52.34 -93.34
CA ALA A 16 89.78 53.52 -92.58
C ALA A 16 89.33 53.06 -91.18
N LEU A 17 90.06 53.48 -90.14
CA LEU A 17 89.67 53.30 -88.74
C LEU A 17 88.45 54.20 -88.45
N PHE A 18 87.32 53.58 -88.10
CA PHE A 18 86.25 54.22 -87.34
C PHE A 18 86.07 53.44 -86.04
N ALA A 19 86.35 54.09 -84.92
CA ALA A 19 85.89 53.65 -83.61
C ALA A 19 84.37 53.85 -83.56
N GLY A 20 83.60 52.78 -83.80
CA GLY A 20 82.16 52.74 -83.59
C GLY A 20 81.86 52.16 -82.21
N CYS A 21 81.11 52.88 -81.38
CA CYS A 21 80.60 52.37 -80.10
C CYS A 21 79.80 51.09 -80.33
N ALA A 22 80.21 49.97 -79.72
CA ALA A 22 79.37 48.78 -79.66
C ALA A 22 78.13 49.09 -78.80
N SER A 23 76.94 48.71 -79.29
CA SER A 23 75.71 48.73 -78.51
C SER A 23 75.82 47.69 -77.39
N ASN A 24 75.43 48.05 -76.16
CA ASN A 24 75.40 47.13 -75.03
C ASN A 24 74.52 45.91 -75.33
N GLN A 25 74.96 44.70 -74.99
CA GLN A 25 74.15 43.49 -75.08
C GLN A 25 73.61 43.14 -73.69
N PRO A 26 72.32 42.80 -73.53
CA PRO A 26 71.79 42.41 -72.24
C PRO A 26 72.46 41.11 -71.74
N PRO A 27 72.52 40.89 -70.42
CA PRO A 27 73.06 39.66 -69.86
C PRO A 27 72.19 38.45 -70.25
N ASP A 28 72.73 37.23 -70.19
CA ASP A 28 71.96 35.99 -70.27
C ASP A 28 71.66 35.51 -68.84
N ALA A 29 70.40 35.63 -68.40
CA ALA A 29 69.96 35.22 -67.08
C ALA A 29 69.37 33.80 -67.13
N GLN A 30 69.76 32.95 -66.18
CA GLN A 30 69.25 31.59 -66.02
C GLN A 30 68.85 31.39 -64.56
N ALA A 31 67.56 31.19 -64.29
CA ALA A 31 66.98 30.98 -62.97
C ALA A 31 67.22 29.55 -62.43
N GLY A 32 67.67 28.64 -63.29
CA GLY A 32 67.89 27.23 -62.97
C GLY A 32 66.68 26.35 -63.32
N PRO A 33 66.80 25.02 -63.20
CA PRO A 33 65.71 24.11 -63.55
C PRO A 33 64.57 24.15 -62.52
N ASP A 34 63.34 23.88 -62.98
CA ASP A 34 62.16 23.70 -62.12
C ASP A 34 62.39 22.65 -61.03
N GLN A 35 61.78 22.88 -59.86
CA GLN A 35 61.96 22.04 -58.66
C GLN A 35 60.64 21.42 -58.20
N THR A 36 60.71 20.25 -57.59
CA THR A 36 59.60 19.64 -56.85
C THR A 36 60.08 19.35 -55.43
N VAL A 37 59.36 19.84 -54.42
CA VAL A 37 59.75 19.81 -53.01
C VAL A 37 58.56 19.45 -52.13
N ASP A 38 58.82 18.93 -50.94
CA ASP A 38 57.76 18.71 -49.95
C ASP A 38 57.48 20.01 -49.17
N MET A 39 56.26 20.18 -48.66
CA MET A 39 55.91 21.32 -47.82
C MET A 39 56.84 21.42 -46.59
N GLY A 40 57.23 22.65 -46.21
CA GLY A 40 58.15 22.89 -45.10
C GLY A 40 59.64 22.69 -45.41
N GLU A 41 60.01 22.19 -46.60
CA GLU A 41 61.41 22.09 -47.01
C GLU A 41 62.03 23.47 -47.30
N ASN A 42 63.34 23.60 -47.04
CA ASN A 42 64.08 24.80 -47.41
C ASN A 42 64.54 24.71 -48.87
N VAL A 43 63.96 25.55 -49.72
CA VAL A 43 64.17 25.58 -51.17
C VAL A 43 65.25 26.59 -51.51
N ALA A 44 66.24 26.19 -52.32
CA ALA A 44 67.28 27.07 -52.82
C ALA A 44 67.05 27.37 -54.31
N LEU A 45 66.85 28.66 -54.63
CA LEU A 45 66.81 29.18 -55.99
C LEU A 45 68.26 29.52 -56.40
N ARG A 46 68.81 28.81 -57.39
CA ARG A 46 70.22 28.93 -57.80
C ARG A 46 70.30 29.44 -59.23
N GLY A 47 70.40 30.76 -59.35
CA GLY A 47 70.50 31.44 -60.62
C GLY A 47 71.94 31.71 -61.02
N SER A 48 72.14 31.96 -62.31
CA SER A 48 73.39 32.46 -62.88
C SER A 48 73.09 33.50 -63.95
N ALA A 49 73.99 34.45 -64.14
CA ALA A 49 73.96 35.32 -65.29
C ALA A 49 75.36 35.58 -65.84
N SER A 50 75.47 35.75 -67.15
CA SER A 50 76.72 36.13 -67.82
C SER A 50 76.47 37.25 -68.82
N ASP A 51 77.36 38.23 -68.88
CA ASP A 51 77.29 39.34 -69.82
C ASP A 51 78.36 39.16 -70.92
N PRO A 52 77.97 39.09 -72.22
CA PRO A 52 78.90 38.95 -73.33
C PRO A 52 79.85 40.14 -73.55
N ASP A 53 79.49 41.36 -73.15
CA ASP A 53 80.27 42.59 -73.42
C ASP A 53 80.58 43.43 -72.16
N GLY A 54 80.42 42.84 -70.97
CA GLY A 54 80.63 43.50 -69.69
C GLY A 54 80.61 42.55 -68.48
N MET A 55 80.07 43.04 -67.36
CA MET A 55 79.92 42.27 -66.12
C MET A 55 78.52 42.45 -65.53
N VAL A 56 77.96 41.36 -64.99
CA VAL A 56 76.68 41.41 -64.25
C VAL A 56 76.87 42.16 -62.93
N GLN A 57 76.14 43.26 -62.74
CA GLN A 57 76.21 44.09 -61.53
C GLN A 57 75.27 43.63 -60.42
N THR A 58 74.02 43.27 -60.76
CA THR A 58 73.01 42.94 -59.75
C THR A 58 72.16 41.75 -60.12
N TYR A 59 71.67 41.06 -59.08
CA TYR A 59 70.66 40.02 -59.15
C TYR A 59 69.44 40.46 -58.34
N ARG A 60 68.24 40.09 -58.78
CA ARG A 60 67.01 40.26 -58.02
C ARG A 60 66.04 39.12 -58.29
N TRP A 61 65.63 38.45 -57.23
CA TRP A 61 64.58 37.44 -57.20
C TRP A 61 63.27 38.06 -56.73
N GLU A 62 62.20 37.77 -57.45
CA GLU A 62 60.84 38.09 -57.01
C GLU A 62 59.92 36.89 -57.25
N GLN A 63 58.98 36.66 -56.33
CA GLN A 63 57.90 35.72 -56.56
C GLN A 63 56.86 36.38 -57.47
N VAL A 64 56.52 35.73 -58.57
CA VAL A 64 55.57 36.25 -59.56
C VAL A 64 54.21 35.56 -59.53
N ASP A 65 54.14 34.33 -58.99
CA ASP A 65 52.88 33.60 -58.85
C ASP A 65 52.91 32.56 -57.69
N GLY A 66 51.73 32.14 -57.24
CA GLY A 66 51.52 31.15 -56.18
C GLY A 66 51.45 31.74 -54.75
N PRO A 67 51.27 30.88 -53.72
CA PRO A 67 51.19 31.31 -52.31
C PRO A 67 52.42 32.11 -51.86
N SER A 68 52.23 33.26 -51.22
CA SER A 68 53.36 34.15 -50.88
C SER A 68 54.35 33.53 -49.90
N VAL A 69 55.63 33.56 -50.24
CA VAL A 69 56.75 33.12 -49.37
C VAL A 69 57.73 34.26 -49.11
N SER A 70 58.47 34.17 -48.00
CA SER A 70 59.54 35.12 -47.70
C SER A 70 60.87 34.66 -48.28
N LEU A 71 61.42 35.43 -49.23
CA LEU A 71 62.72 35.14 -49.83
C LEU A 71 63.87 35.71 -49.00
N SER A 72 64.85 34.87 -48.70
CA SER A 72 66.15 35.25 -48.11
C SER A 72 67.18 35.41 -49.22
N ASN A 73 68.07 36.41 -49.09
CA ASN A 73 69.12 36.73 -50.07
C ASN A 73 68.59 36.98 -51.49
N ALA A 74 67.40 37.57 -51.61
CA ALA A 74 66.74 37.80 -52.90
C ALA A 74 67.55 38.68 -53.88
N ASN A 75 68.57 39.41 -53.42
CA ASN A 75 69.43 40.24 -54.25
C ASN A 75 70.77 39.57 -54.65
N GLN A 76 70.91 38.26 -54.43
CA GLN A 76 72.10 37.48 -54.79
C GLN A 76 71.77 36.45 -55.88
N ALA A 77 72.80 35.88 -56.50
CA ALA A 77 72.62 34.79 -57.48
C ALA A 77 71.90 33.57 -56.87
N SER A 78 72.08 33.31 -55.56
CA SER A 78 71.32 32.29 -54.84
C SER A 78 70.42 32.90 -53.77
N ALA A 79 69.11 32.68 -53.91
CA ALA A 79 68.09 33.00 -52.92
C ALA A 79 67.50 31.72 -52.32
N SER A 80 66.78 31.84 -51.20
CA SER A 80 66.10 30.68 -50.60
C SER A 80 64.79 31.06 -49.91
N PHE A 81 63.88 30.10 -49.76
CA PHE A 81 62.66 30.24 -48.97
C PHE A 81 62.27 28.88 -48.36
N VAL A 82 61.38 28.89 -47.37
CA VAL A 82 60.77 27.66 -46.84
C VAL A 82 59.46 27.42 -47.57
N ALA A 83 59.30 26.23 -48.16
CA ALA A 83 58.08 25.84 -48.87
C ALA A 83 56.86 25.96 -47.93
N PRO A 84 55.77 26.62 -48.38
CA PRO A 84 54.61 26.87 -47.54
C PRO A 84 53.86 25.58 -47.22
N THR A 85 53.19 25.53 -46.08
CA THR A 85 52.24 24.46 -45.75
C THR A 85 51.01 24.57 -46.66
N VAL A 86 50.74 23.52 -47.43
CA VAL A 86 49.69 23.51 -48.45
C VAL A 86 48.91 22.19 -48.39
N LYS A 87 47.61 22.23 -48.69
CA LYS A 87 46.80 21.02 -48.91
C LYS A 87 46.93 20.63 -50.39
N GLY A 88 47.31 19.38 -50.68
CA GLY A 88 47.54 18.92 -52.06
C GLY A 88 48.77 19.56 -52.73
N THR A 89 48.82 19.58 -54.06
CA THR A 89 49.95 20.11 -54.84
C THR A 89 49.69 21.55 -55.29
N VAL A 90 50.64 22.45 -55.06
CA VAL A 90 50.59 23.84 -55.59
C VAL A 90 51.90 24.22 -56.26
N THR A 91 51.86 25.21 -57.14
CA THR A 91 53.05 25.74 -57.84
C THR A 91 53.35 27.18 -57.40
N LEU A 92 54.63 27.49 -57.26
CA LEU A 92 55.18 28.82 -57.00
C LEU A 92 56.09 29.18 -58.17
N THR A 93 55.99 30.40 -58.71
CA THR A 93 56.87 30.84 -59.79
C THR A 93 57.72 32.00 -59.31
N PHE A 94 59.03 31.93 -59.55
CA PHE A 94 60.00 32.96 -59.18
C PHE A 94 60.74 33.46 -60.41
N ARG A 95 60.94 34.78 -60.50
CA ARG A 95 61.68 35.44 -61.56
C ARG A 95 63.03 35.90 -61.06
N LEU A 96 64.10 35.50 -61.75
CA LEU A 96 65.42 36.10 -61.63
C LEU A 96 65.55 37.25 -62.62
N THR A 97 65.97 38.42 -62.16
CA THR A 97 66.38 39.56 -62.98
C THR A 97 67.86 39.82 -62.78
N ALA A 98 68.64 39.88 -63.86
CA ALA A 98 70.04 40.29 -63.84
C ALA A 98 70.21 41.62 -64.59
N VAL A 99 71.05 42.51 -64.05
CA VAL A 99 71.37 43.81 -64.67
C VAL A 99 72.88 43.91 -64.85
N ASP A 100 73.33 44.31 -66.03
CA ASP A 100 74.74 44.46 -66.38
C ASP A 100 75.35 45.83 -65.99
N ASP A 101 76.62 46.06 -66.34
CA ASP A 101 77.35 47.27 -66.01
C ASP A 101 77.04 48.51 -66.86
N LYS A 102 76.11 48.37 -67.81
CA LYS A 102 75.57 49.45 -68.63
C LYS A 102 74.03 49.49 -68.61
N ASP A 103 73.44 48.97 -67.52
CA ASP A 103 72.01 49.00 -67.19
C ASP A 103 71.05 48.20 -68.10
N ALA A 104 71.53 47.28 -68.95
CA ALA A 104 70.63 46.36 -69.65
C ALA A 104 70.24 45.16 -68.78
N THR A 105 69.03 44.65 -69.02
CA THR A 105 68.38 43.67 -68.15
C THR A 105 67.97 42.41 -68.90
N ALA A 106 68.05 41.28 -68.19
CA ALA A 106 67.46 40.02 -68.63
C ALA A 106 66.80 39.28 -67.48
N THR A 107 65.82 38.46 -67.82
CA THR A 107 65.02 37.72 -66.84
C THR A 107 64.84 36.27 -67.24
N ASP A 108 64.73 35.40 -66.24
CA ASP A 108 64.33 34.01 -66.41
C ASP A 108 63.47 33.56 -65.22
N ASP A 109 62.55 32.62 -65.46
CA ASP A 109 61.58 32.16 -64.47
C ASP A 109 61.85 30.69 -64.09
N ILE A 110 61.64 30.34 -62.82
CA ILE A 110 61.70 28.98 -62.28
C ILE A 110 60.38 28.65 -61.59
N VAL A 111 59.85 27.45 -61.84
CA VAL A 111 58.66 26.93 -61.18
C VAL A 111 59.07 25.94 -60.07
N VAL A 112 58.53 26.15 -58.87
CA VAL A 112 58.67 25.23 -57.74
C VAL A 112 57.30 24.62 -57.44
N THR A 113 57.20 23.30 -57.63
CA THR A 113 56.01 22.52 -57.27
C THR A 113 56.15 22.02 -55.83
N VAL A 114 55.22 22.40 -54.96
CA VAL A 114 55.21 21.98 -53.54
C VAL A 114 54.17 20.88 -53.36
N MET A 115 54.62 19.72 -52.87
CA MET A 115 53.78 18.57 -52.52
C MET A 115 53.34 18.69 -51.06
N GLY A 116 52.04 18.90 -50.83
CA GLY A 116 51.41 18.87 -49.51
C GLY A 116 51.06 17.46 -49.04
N ALA A 117 50.55 17.33 -47.81
CA ALA A 117 50.06 16.06 -47.29
C ALA A 117 48.86 15.53 -48.11
N SER A 118 48.83 14.21 -48.35
CA SER A 118 47.69 13.54 -48.97
C SER A 118 46.51 13.45 -48.02
N ASN A 119 45.30 13.76 -48.49
CA ASN A 119 44.07 13.68 -47.68
C ASN A 119 43.84 12.25 -47.14
N GLN A 120 43.50 12.13 -45.86
CA GLN A 120 43.09 10.86 -45.25
C GLN A 120 41.56 10.82 -45.13
N PRO A 121 40.90 9.72 -45.52
CA PRO A 121 39.45 9.63 -45.35
C PRO A 121 39.07 9.64 -43.85
N PRO A 122 37.84 10.06 -43.52
CA PRO A 122 37.38 10.03 -42.14
C PRO A 122 37.27 8.58 -41.62
N ASN A 123 37.17 8.41 -40.31
CA ASN A 123 36.86 7.14 -39.66
C ASN A 123 35.39 7.18 -39.20
N ALA A 124 34.50 6.50 -39.92
CA ALA A 124 33.07 6.42 -39.58
C ALA A 124 32.80 5.19 -38.68
N GLN A 125 31.91 5.36 -37.69
CA GLN A 125 31.43 4.29 -36.83
C GLN A 125 29.90 4.38 -36.71
N ALA A 126 29.16 3.37 -37.12
CA ALA A 126 27.70 3.30 -37.08
C ALA A 126 27.16 2.89 -35.70
N GLY A 127 28.04 2.56 -34.76
CA GLY A 127 27.71 2.11 -33.42
C GLY A 127 27.55 0.59 -33.33
N SER A 128 27.22 0.10 -32.14
CA SER A 128 27.06 -1.34 -31.90
C SER A 128 25.76 -1.89 -32.49
N ASP A 129 25.78 -3.16 -32.89
CA ASP A 129 24.58 -3.91 -33.29
C ASP A 129 23.51 -3.87 -32.20
N GLN A 130 22.25 -3.80 -32.62
CA GLN A 130 21.10 -3.66 -31.74
C GLN A 130 20.16 -4.86 -31.88
N THR A 131 19.55 -5.28 -30.77
CA THR A 131 18.40 -6.20 -30.79
C THR A 131 17.21 -5.49 -30.16
N VAL A 132 16.11 -5.39 -30.90
CA VAL A 132 14.93 -4.60 -30.54
C VAL A 132 13.65 -5.39 -30.80
N ALA A 133 12.52 -5.02 -30.22
CA ALA A 133 11.23 -5.59 -30.56
C ALA A 133 10.62 -4.90 -31.80
N GLY A 134 9.68 -5.57 -32.46
CA GLY A 134 8.85 -4.89 -33.46
C GLY A 134 8.11 -3.69 -32.84
N GLY A 135 7.92 -2.62 -33.58
CA GLY A 135 7.28 -1.39 -33.10
C GLY A 135 8.17 -0.42 -32.33
N ASP A 136 9.38 -0.82 -31.91
CA ASP A 136 10.27 0.04 -31.14
C ASP A 136 10.79 1.23 -31.95
N LYS A 137 10.93 2.39 -31.30
CA LYS A 137 11.69 3.51 -31.88
C LYS A 137 13.18 3.26 -31.70
N VAL A 138 13.85 2.89 -32.79
CA VAL A 138 15.28 2.58 -32.81
C VAL A 138 16.09 3.84 -33.08
N ARG A 139 17.14 4.08 -32.29
CA ARG A 139 18.07 5.19 -32.49
C ARG A 139 19.41 4.67 -32.99
N LEU A 140 19.83 5.14 -34.16
CA LEU A 140 21.14 4.89 -34.74
C LEU A 140 22.09 5.98 -34.22
N ARG A 141 23.17 5.59 -33.55
CA ARG A 141 24.13 6.51 -32.91
C ARG A 141 25.48 6.35 -33.60
N GLY A 142 25.72 7.20 -34.59
CA GLY A 142 26.98 7.23 -35.32
C GLY A 142 28.04 8.08 -34.62
N SER A 143 29.28 7.91 -35.03
CA SER A 143 30.36 8.87 -34.82
C SER A 143 31.26 8.92 -36.05
N ALA A 144 31.95 10.03 -36.26
CA ALA A 144 33.03 10.09 -37.25
C ALA A 144 34.12 11.08 -36.80
N SER A 145 35.37 10.78 -37.15
CA SER A 145 36.51 11.66 -36.92
C SER A 145 37.42 11.68 -38.14
N ASP A 146 37.97 12.83 -38.47
CA ASP A 146 38.89 13.00 -39.59
C ASP A 146 40.33 13.23 -39.06
N PRO A 147 41.32 12.39 -39.43
CA PRO A 147 42.71 12.54 -38.99
C PRO A 147 43.43 13.81 -39.46
N ASP A 148 43.07 14.37 -40.60
CA ASP A 148 43.75 15.53 -41.19
C ASP A 148 42.84 16.71 -41.56
N GLY A 149 41.55 16.61 -41.21
CA GLY A 149 40.55 17.63 -41.49
C GLY A 149 39.34 17.62 -40.55
N THR A 150 38.17 17.90 -41.13
CA THR A 150 36.88 17.95 -40.42
C THR A 150 35.81 17.20 -41.21
N VAL A 151 34.95 16.47 -40.50
CA VAL A 151 33.78 15.80 -41.11
C VAL A 151 32.71 16.84 -41.47
N GLN A 152 32.33 16.92 -42.74
CA GLN A 152 31.37 17.89 -43.28
C GLN A 152 29.93 17.37 -43.29
N THR A 153 29.72 16.10 -43.67
CA THR A 153 28.35 15.56 -43.84
C THR A 153 28.23 14.13 -43.32
N TYR A 154 27.01 13.78 -42.91
CA TYR A 154 26.59 12.44 -42.51
C TYR A 154 25.42 11.98 -43.37
N ARG A 155 25.33 10.67 -43.62
CA ARG A 155 24.17 10.07 -44.27
C ARG A 155 23.93 8.65 -43.79
N TRP A 156 22.71 8.37 -43.37
CA TRP A 156 22.19 7.05 -43.05
C TRP A 156 21.37 6.52 -44.22
N GLU A 157 21.62 5.27 -44.58
CA GLU A 157 20.76 4.53 -45.52
C GLU A 157 20.50 3.11 -45.01
N GLN A 158 19.33 2.57 -45.36
CA GLN A 158 19.04 1.17 -45.11
C GLN A 158 19.63 0.34 -46.24
N VAL A 159 20.51 -0.61 -45.89
CA VAL A 159 21.19 -1.51 -46.82
C VAL A 159 20.35 -2.75 -47.10
N SER A 160 19.71 -3.31 -46.07
CA SER A 160 18.92 -4.54 -46.20
C SER A 160 17.78 -4.65 -45.17
N GLY A 161 16.88 -5.62 -45.40
CA GLY A 161 15.71 -5.89 -44.55
C GLY A 161 14.43 -5.19 -45.01
N SER A 162 13.38 -5.29 -44.20
CA SER A 162 12.08 -4.65 -44.44
C SER A 162 12.24 -3.13 -44.46
N SER A 163 11.72 -2.45 -45.49
CA SER A 163 11.90 -1.00 -45.68
C SER A 163 11.30 -0.18 -44.53
N VAL A 164 12.07 0.77 -43.99
CA VAL A 164 11.63 1.71 -42.94
C VAL A 164 11.86 3.17 -43.34
N SER A 165 11.07 4.08 -42.75
CA SER A 165 11.30 5.52 -42.85
C SER A 165 12.32 5.97 -41.80
N ILE A 166 13.46 6.48 -42.24
CA ILE A 166 14.53 6.99 -41.37
C ILE A 166 14.33 8.51 -41.17
N SER A 167 14.17 8.94 -39.92
CA SER A 167 14.17 10.36 -39.52
C SER A 167 15.58 10.83 -39.20
N ASN A 168 15.90 12.08 -39.57
CA ASN A 168 17.21 12.71 -39.39
C ASN A 168 18.35 11.91 -40.04
N ALA A 169 18.10 11.37 -41.23
CA ALA A 169 19.06 10.51 -41.93
C ALA A 169 20.38 11.24 -42.31
N ASP A 170 20.39 12.56 -42.35
CA ASP A 170 21.54 13.42 -42.64
C ASP A 170 22.32 13.88 -41.41
N GLN A 171 21.92 13.43 -40.21
CA GLN A 171 22.54 13.78 -38.94
C GLN A 171 23.38 12.63 -38.38
N VAL A 172 24.30 12.94 -37.46
CA VAL A 172 25.12 11.93 -36.77
C VAL A 172 24.28 10.90 -35.98
N SER A 173 23.08 11.30 -35.55
CA SER A 173 22.10 10.39 -34.94
C SER A 173 20.78 10.42 -35.71
N ALA A 174 20.38 9.25 -36.22
CA ALA A 174 19.13 9.02 -36.91
C ALA A 174 18.19 8.12 -36.11
N SER A 175 16.92 8.00 -36.51
CA SER A 175 15.99 7.07 -35.88
C SER A 175 14.96 6.52 -36.87
N PHE A 176 14.38 5.37 -36.55
CA PHE A 176 13.27 4.77 -37.29
C PHE A 176 12.36 3.98 -36.33
N VAL A 177 11.20 3.52 -36.80
CA VAL A 177 10.32 2.62 -36.05
C VAL A 177 10.46 1.21 -36.61
N ALA A 178 10.81 0.24 -35.75
CA ALA A 178 11.00 -1.15 -36.12
C ALA A 178 9.69 -1.75 -36.67
N PRO A 179 9.69 -2.42 -37.83
CA PRO A 179 8.51 -3.12 -38.33
C PRO A 179 8.13 -4.31 -37.45
N GLU A 180 6.86 -4.71 -37.50
CA GLU A 180 6.34 -5.85 -36.74
C GLU A 180 6.92 -7.19 -37.25
N ALA A 181 7.44 -8.00 -36.32
CA ALA A 181 8.03 -9.30 -36.59
C ALA A 181 7.08 -10.45 -36.18
N THR A 182 6.12 -10.78 -37.05
CA THR A 182 5.05 -11.75 -36.74
C THR A 182 5.41 -13.22 -37.01
N THR A 183 6.37 -13.49 -37.90
CA THR A 183 6.74 -14.84 -38.39
C THR A 183 8.17 -15.29 -38.05
N GLY A 184 8.87 -14.55 -37.18
CA GLY A 184 10.26 -14.83 -36.80
C GLY A 184 11.05 -13.54 -36.62
N ALA A 185 12.29 -13.63 -36.14
CA ALA A 185 13.14 -12.45 -36.04
C ALA A 185 13.46 -11.89 -37.44
N GLN A 186 13.40 -10.57 -37.61
CA GLN A 186 13.82 -9.88 -38.83
C GLN A 186 15.19 -9.23 -38.59
N VAL A 187 15.98 -9.07 -39.64
CA VAL A 187 17.30 -8.40 -39.55
C VAL A 187 17.31 -7.26 -40.56
N LEU A 188 17.63 -6.05 -40.07
CA LEU A 188 17.80 -4.85 -40.87
C LEU A 188 19.26 -4.41 -40.75
N THR A 189 19.85 -3.94 -41.85
CA THR A 189 21.22 -3.39 -41.85
C THR A 189 21.17 -1.94 -42.28
N PHE A 190 21.83 -1.05 -41.54
CA PHE A 190 21.93 0.37 -41.83
C PHE A 190 23.39 0.76 -42.02
N ARG A 191 23.66 1.67 -42.95
CA ARG A 191 24.98 2.21 -43.24
C ARG A 191 25.06 3.67 -42.87
N LEU A 192 26.07 4.03 -42.11
CA LEU A 192 26.52 5.41 -41.93
C LEU A 192 27.57 5.72 -42.99
N THR A 193 27.43 6.85 -43.69
CA THR A 193 28.46 7.44 -44.56
C THR A 193 28.87 8.79 -44.00
N ALA A 194 30.17 9.02 -43.82
CA ALA A 194 30.75 10.32 -43.47
C ALA A 194 31.62 10.84 -44.61
N VAL A 195 31.57 12.16 -44.86
CA VAL A 195 32.38 12.84 -45.88
C VAL A 195 33.16 13.98 -45.24
N ASP A 196 34.46 14.09 -45.51
CA ASP A 196 35.34 15.13 -44.98
C ASP A 196 35.34 16.46 -45.79
N ASP A 197 36.14 17.44 -45.36
CA ASP A 197 36.31 18.75 -46.02
C ASP A 197 37.06 18.70 -47.35
N ASN A 198 37.57 17.53 -47.75
CA ASN A 198 38.26 17.27 -49.01
C ASN A 198 37.52 16.22 -49.88
N ASN A 199 36.25 15.93 -49.56
CA ASN A 199 35.36 14.98 -50.23
C ASN A 199 35.79 13.50 -50.19
N ALA A 200 36.71 13.08 -49.32
CA ALA A 200 36.90 11.65 -49.10
C ALA A 200 35.82 11.10 -48.18
N THR A 201 35.51 9.81 -48.34
CA THR A 201 34.35 9.18 -47.72
C THR A 201 34.75 7.93 -46.93
N ALA A 202 34.03 7.69 -45.84
CA ALA A 202 34.11 6.44 -45.10
C ALA A 202 32.72 5.97 -44.68
N THR A 203 32.58 4.65 -44.52
CA THR A 203 31.31 4.02 -44.19
C THR A 203 31.47 2.99 -43.10
N ASP A 204 30.42 2.81 -42.29
CA ASP A 204 30.31 1.70 -41.35
C ASP A 204 28.85 1.20 -41.32
N ASP A 205 28.66 -0.08 -41.02
CA ASP A 205 27.35 -0.74 -41.02
C ASP A 205 26.97 -1.17 -39.59
N VAL A 206 25.69 -1.02 -39.24
CA VAL A 206 25.10 -1.52 -37.99
C VAL A 206 23.94 -2.44 -38.28
N VAL A 207 23.89 -3.58 -37.58
CA VAL A 207 22.82 -4.57 -37.70
C VAL A 207 21.78 -4.35 -36.60
N VAL A 208 20.51 -4.31 -36.99
CA VAL A 208 19.38 -4.26 -36.07
C VAL A 208 18.56 -5.54 -36.22
N THR A 209 18.61 -6.40 -35.21
CA THR A 209 17.80 -7.62 -35.13
C THR A 209 16.47 -7.31 -34.44
N ILE A 210 15.38 -7.46 -35.17
CA ILE A 210 14.02 -7.30 -34.63
C ILE A 210 13.54 -8.66 -34.15
N ALA A 211 13.45 -8.84 -32.83
CA ALA A 211 12.94 -10.04 -32.22
C ALA A 211 11.42 -10.21 -32.44
N LYS A 212 10.96 -11.47 -32.45
CA LYS A 212 9.52 -11.80 -32.49
C LYS A 212 8.87 -11.36 -31.19
N TYR A 213 7.88 -10.47 -31.29
CA TYR A 213 7.12 -9.93 -30.15
C TYR A 213 5.79 -10.66 -29.92
N GLY A 214 5.37 -10.79 -28.65
CA GLY A 214 4.02 -11.24 -28.26
C GLY A 214 3.82 -12.75 -28.40
N ARG A 215 4.26 -13.52 -27.40
CA ARG A 215 4.09 -14.99 -27.39
C ARG A 215 2.68 -15.42 -26.99
N LEU A 216 1.95 -14.60 -26.22
CA LEU A 216 0.65 -14.94 -25.65
C LEU A 216 -0.45 -14.08 -26.28
N GLY A 217 -1.42 -14.72 -26.91
CA GLY A 217 -2.67 -14.05 -27.29
C GLY A 217 -3.62 -14.04 -26.11
N ILE A 218 -4.01 -12.85 -25.64
CA ILE A 218 -4.99 -12.70 -24.56
C ILE A 218 -6.21 -11.93 -25.04
N ALA A 219 -7.36 -12.31 -24.48
CA ALA A 219 -8.60 -11.55 -24.61
C ALA A 219 -8.68 -10.59 -23.42
N LEU A 220 -8.68 -9.29 -23.68
CA LEU A 220 -8.99 -8.26 -22.68
C LEU A 220 -10.42 -7.76 -22.90
N SER A 221 -11.15 -7.57 -21.81
CA SER A 221 -12.49 -6.98 -21.84
C SER A 221 -12.77 -6.20 -20.56
N GLY A 222 -13.73 -5.29 -20.59
CA GLY A 222 -14.13 -4.58 -19.40
C GLY A 222 -15.14 -3.49 -19.71
N THR A 223 -15.31 -2.59 -18.76
CA THR A 223 -16.23 -1.46 -18.82
C THR A 223 -15.50 -0.16 -18.53
N VAL A 224 -15.93 0.93 -19.17
CA VAL A 224 -15.54 2.29 -18.82
C VAL A 224 -16.78 3.01 -18.34
N LYS A 225 -16.74 3.50 -17.11
CA LYS A 225 -17.89 4.14 -16.46
C LYS A 225 -17.50 5.52 -15.95
N ASN A 226 -18.49 6.39 -15.82
CA ASN A 226 -18.32 7.63 -15.08
C ASN A 226 -18.24 7.29 -13.58
N HIS A 227 -17.18 7.72 -12.91
CA HIS A 227 -16.92 7.43 -11.49
C HIS A 227 -18.04 7.93 -10.57
N SER A 228 -18.57 9.12 -10.84
CA SER A 228 -19.64 9.72 -10.01
C SER A 228 -21.03 9.13 -10.26
N THR A 229 -21.28 8.56 -11.45
CA THR A 229 -22.64 8.09 -11.82
C THR A 229 -22.75 6.62 -12.15
N TYR A 230 -21.63 5.91 -12.22
CA TYR A 230 -21.48 4.51 -12.62
C TYR A 230 -22.11 4.14 -13.98
N ARG A 231 -22.52 5.14 -14.77
CA ARG A 231 -23.04 4.94 -16.12
C ARG A 231 -21.89 4.67 -17.09
N GLY A 232 -22.11 3.71 -17.99
CA GLY A 232 -21.18 3.42 -19.07
C GLY A 232 -20.92 4.64 -19.93
N ILE A 233 -19.65 4.88 -20.27
CA ILE A 233 -19.21 5.96 -21.15
C ILE A 233 -19.06 5.38 -22.56
N SER A 234 -19.88 5.85 -23.49
CA SER A 234 -19.81 5.44 -24.90
C SER A 234 -18.65 6.09 -25.65
N ASP A 235 -18.10 5.39 -26.63
CA ASP A 235 -17.03 5.89 -27.51
C ASP A 235 -15.74 6.34 -26.79
N ALA A 236 -15.55 5.90 -25.54
CA ALA A 236 -14.28 6.09 -24.83
C ALA A 236 -13.19 5.32 -25.56
N SER A 237 -12.07 5.98 -25.83
CA SER A 237 -10.90 5.39 -26.48
C SER A 237 -10.10 4.59 -25.47
N ILE A 238 -9.83 3.33 -25.79
CA ILE A 238 -8.99 2.44 -24.98
C ILE A 238 -7.69 2.17 -25.72
N THR A 239 -6.56 2.37 -25.05
CA THR A 239 -5.23 2.01 -25.55
C THR A 239 -4.53 1.11 -24.54
N ILE A 240 -3.90 0.05 -25.04
CA ILE A 240 -3.21 -0.95 -24.21
C ILE A 240 -1.73 -0.82 -24.50
N GLY A 241 -0.96 -0.50 -23.46
CA GLY A 241 0.49 -0.45 -23.46
C GLY A 241 1.09 -1.67 -22.76
N GLN A 242 2.26 -2.11 -23.20
CA GLN A 242 3.12 -3.03 -22.45
C GLN A 242 4.47 -2.37 -22.23
N TYR A 243 4.91 -2.33 -20.98
CA TYR A 243 6.21 -1.81 -20.59
C TYR A 243 7.34 -2.78 -20.99
N GLN A 244 8.43 -2.26 -21.59
CA GLN A 244 9.61 -3.03 -21.97
C GLN A 244 10.90 -2.24 -21.67
N GLY A 245 11.23 -2.07 -20.39
CA GLY A 245 12.36 -1.21 -20.01
C GLY A 245 12.05 0.26 -20.31
N GLU A 246 12.95 1.07 -20.85
CA GLU A 246 12.70 2.52 -20.98
C GLU A 246 11.52 2.95 -21.88
N ASN A 247 10.87 2.03 -22.61
CA ASN A 247 9.77 2.36 -23.53
C ASN A 247 8.50 1.54 -23.25
N SER A 248 7.35 2.13 -23.62
CA SER A 248 6.08 1.42 -23.71
C SER A 248 5.68 1.19 -25.14
N ARG A 249 5.18 -0.01 -25.41
CA ARG A 249 4.66 -0.37 -26.72
C ARG A 249 3.14 -0.43 -26.67
N LYS A 250 2.46 0.27 -27.58
CA LYS A 250 1.03 0.07 -27.81
C LYS A 250 0.81 -1.31 -28.43
N VAL A 251 0.12 -2.20 -27.73
CA VAL A 251 -0.19 -3.59 -28.14
C VAL A 251 -1.63 -3.78 -28.58
N GLY A 252 -2.50 -2.83 -28.30
CA GLY A 252 -3.89 -2.85 -28.72
C GLY A 252 -4.58 -1.51 -28.54
N GLU A 253 -5.68 -1.35 -29.26
CA GLU A 253 -6.60 -0.22 -29.10
C GLU A 253 -8.02 -0.67 -29.45
N THR A 254 -9.00 -0.04 -28.81
CA THR A 254 -10.42 -0.27 -29.09
C THR A 254 -11.25 0.91 -28.58
N LYS A 255 -12.58 0.83 -28.72
CA LYS A 255 -13.51 1.78 -28.13
C LYS A 255 -14.62 1.07 -27.38
N THR A 256 -15.22 1.75 -26.42
CA THR A 256 -16.41 1.26 -25.74
C THR A 256 -17.66 1.36 -26.62
N ASN A 257 -18.58 0.43 -26.42
CA ASN A 257 -19.92 0.51 -26.99
C ASN A 257 -20.83 1.48 -26.19
N LYS A 258 -22.11 1.57 -26.56
CA LYS A 258 -23.09 2.46 -25.92
C LYS A 258 -23.28 2.24 -24.41
N ASP A 259 -22.96 1.05 -23.91
CA ASP A 259 -23.13 0.67 -22.50
C ASP A 259 -21.79 0.77 -21.73
N GLY A 260 -20.74 1.31 -22.36
CA GLY A 260 -19.40 1.43 -21.79
C GLY A 260 -18.55 0.16 -21.89
N ASN A 261 -19.02 -0.91 -22.54
CA ASN A 261 -18.29 -2.18 -22.59
C ASN A 261 -17.29 -2.19 -23.76
N TYR A 262 -16.13 -2.81 -23.56
CA TYR A 262 -15.13 -3.05 -24.61
C TYR A 262 -14.56 -4.46 -24.56
N SER A 263 -14.04 -4.93 -25.70
CA SER A 263 -13.20 -6.13 -25.77
C SER A 263 -12.21 -6.02 -26.91
N VAL A 264 -11.01 -6.57 -26.71
CA VAL A 264 -9.92 -6.55 -27.69
C VAL A 264 -9.00 -7.75 -27.49
N GLN A 265 -8.52 -8.29 -28.60
CA GLN A 265 -7.49 -9.33 -28.61
C GLN A 265 -6.14 -8.67 -28.77
N VAL A 266 -5.21 -8.94 -27.84
CA VAL A 266 -3.85 -8.41 -27.90
C VAL A 266 -2.83 -9.54 -27.82
N ARG A 267 -1.64 -9.30 -28.39
CA ARG A 267 -0.49 -10.19 -28.24
C ARG A 267 0.56 -9.51 -27.38
N VAL A 268 0.91 -10.16 -26.29
CA VAL A 268 1.72 -9.60 -25.22
C VAL A 268 2.71 -10.62 -24.69
N ASP A 269 3.72 -10.15 -23.99
CA ASP A 269 4.58 -10.98 -23.15
C ASP A 269 4.02 -11.07 -21.72
N LEU A 270 4.63 -11.90 -20.88
CA LEU A 270 4.30 -11.95 -19.46
C LEU A 270 4.72 -10.63 -18.79
N GLY A 271 3.95 -10.16 -17.82
CA GLY A 271 4.21 -8.94 -17.05
C GLY A 271 3.06 -7.93 -17.11
N ARG A 272 3.40 -6.67 -16.82
CA ARG A 272 2.46 -5.56 -16.61
C ARG A 272 1.93 -5.03 -17.94
N LEU A 273 0.61 -4.82 -18.03
CA LEU A 273 -0.04 -4.05 -19.09
C LEU A 273 -0.68 -2.80 -18.50
N THR A 274 -0.54 -1.68 -19.21
CA THR A 274 -1.26 -0.44 -18.91
C THR A 274 -2.48 -0.36 -19.81
N VAL A 275 -3.67 -0.27 -19.23
CA VAL A 275 -4.93 -0.07 -19.96
C VAL A 275 -5.38 1.36 -19.70
N ASN A 276 -5.36 2.21 -20.74
CA ASN A 276 -5.67 3.63 -20.62
C ASN A 276 -7.02 3.92 -21.29
N ALA A 277 -7.87 4.68 -20.62
CA ALA A 277 -9.14 5.18 -21.13
C ALA A 277 -9.11 6.70 -21.28
N ASN A 278 -9.60 7.19 -22.41
CA ASN A 278 -9.75 8.60 -22.72
C ASN A 278 -11.15 8.89 -23.26
N ALA A 279 -11.82 9.91 -22.72
CA ALA A 279 -13.16 10.31 -23.12
C ALA A 279 -13.36 11.82 -22.91
N ALA A 280 -14.17 12.44 -23.78
CA ALA A 280 -14.44 13.87 -23.67
C ALA A 280 -15.18 14.21 -22.37
N GLY A 281 -14.71 15.23 -21.64
CA GLY A 281 -15.31 15.67 -20.38
C GLY A 281 -14.84 14.89 -19.15
N PHE A 282 -13.89 13.96 -19.31
CA PHE A 282 -13.32 13.17 -18.22
C PHE A 282 -11.80 13.31 -18.19
N ALA A 283 -11.21 13.20 -17.00
CA ALA A 283 -9.77 13.03 -16.85
C ALA A 283 -9.34 11.67 -17.42
N PRO A 284 -8.18 11.58 -18.09
CA PRO A 284 -7.59 10.30 -18.47
C PRO A 284 -7.46 9.37 -17.26
N GLN A 285 -7.74 8.10 -17.45
CA GLN A 285 -7.64 7.08 -16.41
C GLN A 285 -6.93 5.84 -16.92
N SER A 286 -6.15 5.22 -16.04
CA SER A 286 -5.32 4.09 -16.39
C SER A 286 -5.35 3.06 -15.27
N ILE A 287 -5.45 1.79 -15.64
CA ILE A 287 -5.31 0.67 -14.71
C ILE A 287 -4.24 -0.28 -15.20
N ILE A 288 -3.75 -1.10 -14.27
CA ILE A 288 -2.75 -2.11 -14.54
C ILE A 288 -3.40 -3.48 -14.60
N VAL A 289 -2.94 -4.30 -15.55
CA VAL A 289 -3.34 -5.70 -15.68
C VAL A 289 -2.09 -6.56 -15.73
N ASP A 290 -1.95 -7.47 -14.77
CA ASP A 290 -0.85 -8.44 -14.77
C ASP A 290 -1.15 -9.65 -15.65
N VAL A 291 -0.22 -9.93 -16.56
CA VAL A 291 -0.27 -11.06 -17.48
C VAL A 291 0.70 -12.13 -17.02
N SER A 292 0.16 -13.16 -16.38
CA SER A 292 0.90 -14.35 -15.94
C SER A 292 0.72 -15.55 -16.88
N ASP A 293 -0.23 -15.47 -17.81
CA ASP A 293 -0.55 -16.53 -18.77
C ASP A 293 -1.42 -16.05 -19.95
N GLY A 294 -1.87 -16.98 -20.80
CA GLY A 294 -2.78 -16.72 -21.92
C GLY A 294 -4.27 -16.61 -21.57
N SER A 295 -4.64 -16.54 -20.29
CA SER A 295 -6.06 -16.52 -19.89
C SER A 295 -6.70 -15.16 -20.15
N ARG A 296 -8.03 -15.14 -20.32
CA ARG A 296 -8.80 -13.88 -20.43
C ARG A 296 -8.55 -12.98 -19.22
N ARG A 297 -8.47 -11.67 -19.45
CA ARG A 297 -8.34 -10.64 -18.42
C ARG A 297 -9.50 -9.67 -18.45
N THR A 298 -9.84 -9.12 -17.30
CA THR A 298 -10.84 -8.06 -17.13
C THR A 298 -10.18 -6.78 -16.67
N ALA A 299 -10.64 -5.63 -17.18
CA ALA A 299 -10.10 -4.32 -16.85
C ALA A 299 -11.22 -3.28 -16.85
N ASP A 300 -11.80 -3.02 -15.68
CA ASP A 300 -12.84 -2.02 -15.50
C ASP A 300 -12.23 -0.67 -15.09
N LEU A 301 -12.64 0.41 -15.75
CA LEU A 301 -12.13 1.76 -15.50
C LEU A 301 -13.26 2.70 -15.10
N ALA A 302 -13.05 3.47 -14.04
CA ALA A 302 -13.93 4.53 -13.61
C ALA A 302 -13.30 5.90 -13.93
N MET A 303 -13.84 6.59 -14.93
CA MET A 303 -13.36 7.90 -15.36
C MET A 303 -14.00 9.04 -14.57
N ILE A 304 -13.19 10.01 -14.15
CA ILE A 304 -13.60 11.10 -13.28
C ILE A 304 -13.98 12.30 -14.14
N PRO A 305 -15.18 12.89 -13.97
CA PRO A 305 -15.55 14.10 -14.70
C PRO A 305 -14.55 15.23 -14.46
N VAL A 306 -14.24 15.99 -15.51
CA VAL A 306 -13.38 17.17 -15.39
C VAL A 306 -14.05 18.20 -14.47
N GLN A 307 -13.36 18.57 -13.39
CA GLN A 307 -13.90 19.48 -12.38
C GLN A 307 -13.93 20.93 -12.89
N VAL A 308 -12.86 21.38 -13.54
CA VAL A 308 -12.75 22.74 -14.09
C VAL A 308 -12.37 22.69 -15.56
N THR A 309 -13.11 23.44 -16.37
CA THR A 309 -12.74 23.79 -17.74
C THR A 309 -12.63 25.31 -17.84
N GLN A 310 -11.40 25.82 -17.99
CA GLN A 310 -11.13 27.25 -17.98
C GLN A 310 -10.44 27.70 -19.29
N PRO A 311 -11.07 28.58 -20.10
CA PRO A 311 -10.41 29.16 -21.26
C PRO A 311 -9.38 30.23 -20.85
N PHE A 312 -8.27 30.33 -21.57
CA PHE A 312 -7.24 31.35 -21.37
C PHE A 312 -6.48 31.62 -22.68
N GLN A 313 -5.58 32.62 -22.66
CA GLN A 313 -4.69 32.95 -23.77
C GLN A 313 -3.25 32.57 -23.37
N PRO A 314 -2.60 31.61 -24.05
CA PRO A 314 -1.26 31.13 -23.70
C PRO A 314 -0.16 32.20 -23.84
N GLU A 315 -0.44 33.30 -24.54
CA GLU A 315 0.47 34.44 -24.70
C GLU A 315 0.54 35.33 -23.46
N ASN A 316 -0.36 35.13 -22.49
CA ASN A 316 -0.42 35.88 -21.24
C ASN A 316 -0.09 34.99 -20.05
N ASN A 317 0.26 35.61 -18.92
CA ASN A 317 0.27 34.89 -17.65
C ASN A 317 -1.14 34.40 -17.33
N ALA A 318 -1.27 33.18 -16.83
CA ALA A 318 -2.56 32.59 -16.50
C ALA A 318 -2.53 31.92 -15.12
N ALA A 319 -3.63 32.06 -14.38
CA ALA A 319 -3.88 31.35 -13.13
C ALA A 319 -5.13 30.49 -13.32
N ILE A 320 -4.98 29.18 -13.20
CA ILE A 320 -6.09 28.23 -13.29
C ILE A 320 -6.59 27.96 -11.87
N GLN A 321 -7.89 28.10 -11.66
CA GLN A 321 -8.48 28.02 -10.33
C GLN A 321 -9.46 26.86 -10.21
N VAL A 322 -9.41 26.17 -9.08
CA VAL A 322 -10.38 25.16 -8.65
C VAL A 322 -10.95 25.62 -7.32
N ASP A 323 -12.28 25.76 -7.24
CA ASP A 323 -12.99 26.22 -6.03
C ASP A 323 -12.40 27.49 -5.39
N GLY A 324 -11.99 28.45 -6.24
CA GLY A 324 -11.40 29.73 -5.84
C GLY A 324 -9.90 29.68 -5.49
N GLN A 325 -9.28 28.50 -5.45
CA GLN A 325 -7.85 28.32 -5.21
C GLN A 325 -7.07 28.24 -6.53
N THR A 326 -5.99 29.00 -6.67
CA THR A 326 -5.08 28.84 -7.80
C THR A 326 -4.30 27.53 -7.69
N VAL A 327 -4.55 26.60 -8.61
CA VAL A 327 -3.92 25.27 -8.65
C VAL A 327 -2.85 25.15 -9.74
N VAL A 328 -2.86 26.02 -10.75
CA VAL A 328 -1.79 26.12 -11.76
C VAL A 328 -1.46 27.59 -12.02
N SER A 329 -0.16 27.92 -12.02
CA SER A 329 0.35 29.24 -12.41
C SER A 329 1.26 29.12 -13.63
N LEU A 330 0.86 29.78 -14.72
CA LEU A 330 1.55 29.78 -16.01
C LEU A 330 2.14 31.16 -16.30
N SER A 331 3.39 31.19 -16.75
CA SER A 331 3.97 32.38 -17.40
C SER A 331 3.57 32.44 -18.87
N ALA A 332 3.56 33.63 -19.46
CA ALA A 332 3.32 33.85 -20.87
C ALA A 332 4.25 33.02 -21.79
N ASN A 333 3.69 32.46 -22.87
CA ASN A 333 4.41 31.76 -23.95
C ASN A 333 5.22 30.54 -23.51
N VAL A 334 4.84 29.86 -22.42
CA VAL A 334 5.52 28.64 -21.95
C VAL A 334 4.98 27.35 -22.58
N LEU A 335 3.79 27.38 -23.20
CA LEU A 335 3.17 26.20 -23.80
C LEU A 335 3.58 26.04 -25.27
N MET A 336 3.78 24.80 -25.70
CA MET A 336 4.00 24.39 -27.08
C MET A 336 2.98 23.35 -27.53
N THR A 337 2.77 23.30 -28.84
CA THR A 337 2.03 22.23 -29.52
C THR A 337 2.87 20.96 -29.60
N GLU A 338 2.24 19.82 -29.85
CA GLU A 338 2.94 18.55 -30.10
C GLU A 338 3.91 18.61 -31.29
N SER A 339 3.69 19.53 -32.25
CA SER A 339 4.58 19.77 -33.39
C SER A 339 5.78 20.67 -33.07
N GLY A 340 5.93 21.13 -31.81
CA GLY A 340 7.03 21.98 -31.36
C GLY A 340 6.86 23.48 -31.64
N GLY A 341 5.67 23.93 -32.05
CA GLY A 341 5.38 25.36 -32.22
C GLY A 341 4.88 25.99 -30.93
N THR A 342 5.13 27.29 -30.73
CA THR A 342 4.56 28.04 -29.60
C THR A 342 3.03 28.05 -29.67
N ALA A 343 2.37 27.76 -28.56
CA ALA A 343 0.92 27.82 -28.47
C ALA A 343 0.44 29.27 -28.63
N SER A 344 -0.61 29.48 -29.44
CA SER A 344 -1.22 30.80 -29.68
C SER A 344 -2.72 30.67 -29.89
N GLY A 345 -3.45 31.77 -29.66
CA GLY A 345 -4.90 31.82 -29.70
C GLY A 345 -5.54 31.16 -28.49
N GLN A 346 -6.88 30.99 -28.53
CA GLN A 346 -7.63 30.49 -27.39
C GLN A 346 -7.21 29.05 -27.02
N ALA A 347 -6.80 28.88 -25.75
CA ALA A 347 -6.50 27.59 -25.14
C ALA A 347 -7.51 27.27 -24.04
N THR A 348 -7.60 26.00 -23.67
CA THR A 348 -8.48 25.50 -22.60
C THR A 348 -7.67 24.66 -21.63
N ALA A 349 -7.74 25.03 -20.35
CA ALA A 349 -7.24 24.24 -19.23
C ALA A 349 -8.34 23.32 -18.72
N ARG A 350 -8.00 22.07 -18.43
CA ARG A 350 -8.86 21.08 -17.77
C ARG A 350 -8.14 20.59 -16.53
N VAL A 351 -8.79 20.70 -15.38
CA VAL A 351 -8.22 20.27 -14.09
C VAL A 351 -9.22 19.39 -13.37
N THR A 352 -8.72 18.30 -12.80
CA THR A 352 -9.49 17.36 -11.98
C THR A 352 -8.68 17.02 -10.75
N VAL A 353 -9.19 17.38 -9.56
CA VAL A 353 -8.56 16.97 -8.29
C VAL A 353 -8.88 15.50 -8.04
N LEU A 354 -7.86 14.75 -7.64
CA LEU A 354 -7.94 13.31 -7.34
C LEU A 354 -7.71 13.13 -5.84
N ASP A 355 -8.75 12.67 -5.12
CA ASP A 355 -8.71 12.54 -3.66
C ASP A 355 -8.68 11.06 -3.26
N ALA A 356 -7.47 10.50 -3.24
CA ALA A 356 -7.24 9.09 -2.94
C ALA A 356 -7.61 8.69 -1.50
N SER A 357 -7.73 9.65 -0.57
CA SER A 357 -8.16 9.36 0.81
C SER A 357 -9.65 9.07 0.92
N LYS A 358 -10.42 9.61 -0.04
CA LYS A 358 -11.73 9.08 -0.36
C LYS A 358 -11.45 7.78 -1.08
N ASP A 359 -11.19 7.81 -2.38
CA ASP A 359 -11.14 6.63 -3.25
C ASP A 359 -9.78 6.39 -3.90
N PRO A 360 -8.99 5.40 -3.46
CA PRO A 360 -7.71 5.08 -4.09
C PRO A 360 -7.85 4.70 -5.57
N SER A 361 -9.01 4.21 -6.03
CA SER A 361 -9.22 3.83 -7.44
C SER A 361 -9.31 5.02 -8.39
N VAL A 362 -9.42 6.25 -7.87
CA VAL A 362 -9.33 7.49 -8.68
C VAL A 362 -7.91 7.77 -9.17
N MET A 363 -6.92 7.14 -8.53
CA MET A 363 -5.52 7.27 -8.91
C MET A 363 -5.21 6.33 -10.09
N PRO A 364 -4.52 6.83 -11.11
CA PRO A 364 -4.00 5.96 -12.16
C PRO A 364 -3.06 4.87 -11.60
N GLY A 365 -3.27 3.64 -12.07
CA GLY A 365 -2.44 2.48 -11.76
C GLY A 365 -2.64 1.89 -10.36
N ASP A 366 -1.55 1.41 -9.76
CA ASP A 366 -1.55 0.65 -8.49
C ASP A 366 -0.92 1.40 -7.31
N MET A 367 -0.78 2.73 -7.41
CA MET A 367 -0.08 3.56 -6.40
C MET A 367 1.30 3.01 -6.02
N GLU A 368 2.12 2.78 -7.05
CA GLU A 368 3.50 2.30 -6.94
C GLU A 368 4.42 3.12 -7.86
N GLN A 369 5.65 3.32 -7.41
CA GLN A 369 6.76 3.82 -8.22
C GLN A 369 7.75 2.69 -8.53
N TRP A 370 8.52 2.83 -9.60
CA TRP A 370 9.53 1.83 -9.98
C TRP A 370 10.92 2.26 -9.54
N ASN A 371 11.51 1.53 -8.58
CA ASN A 371 12.89 1.74 -8.18
C ASN A 371 13.82 0.98 -9.13
N ALA A 372 14.51 1.71 -10.01
CA ALA A 372 15.44 1.12 -10.98
C ALA A 372 16.71 0.52 -10.34
N ASP A 373 17.09 0.98 -9.14
CA ASP A 373 18.28 0.51 -8.44
C ASP A 373 18.04 -0.85 -7.76
N THR A 374 16.86 -1.03 -7.16
CA THR A 374 16.47 -2.30 -6.54
C THR A 374 15.79 -3.26 -7.52
N GLY A 375 15.20 -2.72 -8.59
CA GLY A 375 14.38 -3.48 -9.54
C GLY A 375 13.03 -3.90 -8.95
N GLU A 376 12.53 -3.15 -7.96
CA GLU A 376 11.29 -3.44 -7.23
C GLU A 376 10.30 -2.27 -7.35
N ALA A 377 9.02 -2.61 -7.34
CA ALA A 377 7.95 -1.63 -7.22
C ALA A 377 7.81 -1.23 -5.74
N GLU A 378 7.82 0.07 -5.47
CA GLU A 378 7.70 0.60 -4.12
C GLU A 378 6.36 1.33 -3.98
N PRO A 379 5.57 1.00 -2.96
CA PRO A 379 4.26 1.61 -2.81
C PRO A 379 4.38 3.04 -2.28
N ILE A 380 3.45 3.89 -2.73
CA ILE A 380 3.37 5.29 -2.32
C ILE A 380 2.13 5.56 -1.46
N GLU A 381 2.28 6.45 -0.50
CA GLU A 381 1.20 7.00 0.30
C GLU A 381 0.89 8.42 -0.20
N SER A 382 -0.35 8.66 -0.63
CA SER A 382 -0.72 9.92 -1.26
C SER A 382 -1.16 11.01 -0.29
N PHE A 383 -0.65 12.23 -0.47
CA PHE A 383 -1.08 13.41 0.27
C PHE A 383 -1.90 14.37 -0.59
N GLY A 384 -2.17 14.01 -1.85
CA GLY A 384 -3.01 14.74 -2.76
C GLY A 384 -2.57 14.50 -4.19
N ALA A 385 -3.51 14.55 -5.13
CA ALA A 385 -3.22 14.40 -6.54
C ALA A 385 -4.17 15.24 -7.40
N MET A 386 -3.76 15.50 -8.64
CA MET A 386 -4.62 16.11 -9.64
C MET A 386 -4.15 15.80 -11.05
N ASN A 387 -5.10 15.78 -11.98
CA ASN A 387 -4.84 15.75 -13.40
C ASN A 387 -4.95 17.16 -13.99
N VAL A 388 -3.96 17.54 -14.80
CA VAL A 388 -3.91 18.83 -15.49
C VAL A 388 -3.68 18.61 -16.99
N GLU A 389 -4.60 19.09 -17.82
CA GLU A 389 -4.49 19.02 -19.28
C GLU A 389 -4.74 20.39 -19.93
N PHE A 390 -4.01 20.65 -21.01
CA PHE A 390 -4.18 21.85 -21.83
C PHE A 390 -4.44 21.48 -23.28
N THR A 391 -5.39 22.17 -23.91
CA THR A 391 -5.71 21.99 -25.33
C THR A 391 -5.80 23.33 -26.05
N GLY A 392 -5.36 23.36 -27.30
CA GLY A 392 -5.51 24.53 -28.20
C GLY A 392 -6.91 24.61 -28.80
N ALA A 393 -7.18 25.65 -29.57
CA ALA A 393 -8.50 25.92 -30.18
C ALA A 393 -9.04 24.79 -31.08
N ASN A 394 -8.16 24.00 -31.68
CA ASN A 394 -8.48 22.84 -32.51
C ASN A 394 -8.56 21.52 -31.71
N GLY A 395 -8.43 21.56 -30.39
CA GLY A 395 -8.38 20.39 -29.52
C GLY A 395 -7.02 19.69 -29.45
N SER A 396 -5.97 20.20 -30.10
CA SER A 396 -4.63 19.60 -29.99
C SER A 396 -4.08 19.78 -28.58
N ARG A 397 -3.43 18.75 -28.04
CA ARG A 397 -2.78 18.82 -26.73
C ARG A 397 -1.68 19.88 -26.74
N LEU A 398 -1.58 20.61 -25.63
CA LEU A 398 -0.51 21.56 -25.34
C LEU A 398 0.26 21.07 -24.12
N ASN A 399 1.57 21.30 -24.10
CA ASN A 399 2.41 21.02 -22.94
C ASN A 399 3.50 22.08 -22.79
N LEU A 400 4.26 22.06 -21.70
CA LEU A 400 5.37 22.99 -21.49
C LEU A 400 6.47 22.81 -22.55
N ALA A 401 7.02 23.93 -22.99
CA ALA A 401 8.19 23.94 -23.85
C ALA A 401 9.40 23.31 -23.13
N SER A 402 10.26 22.61 -23.87
CA SER A 402 11.46 21.99 -23.30
C SER A 402 12.27 22.98 -22.46
N GLY A 403 12.53 22.62 -21.19
CA GLY A 403 13.27 23.44 -20.23
C GLY A 403 12.47 24.59 -19.60
N LYS A 404 11.17 24.72 -19.88
CA LYS A 404 10.25 25.60 -19.14
C LYS A 404 9.61 24.83 -17.99
N GLN A 405 9.18 25.58 -16.99
CA GLN A 405 8.49 25.06 -15.82
C GLN A 405 7.23 25.87 -15.54
N ALA A 406 6.32 25.26 -14.79
CA ALA A 406 5.15 25.93 -14.22
C ALA A 406 4.94 25.48 -12.78
N ASN A 407 4.28 26.31 -11.98
CA ASN A 407 3.93 25.93 -10.62
C ASN A 407 2.57 25.26 -10.60
N ILE A 408 2.49 24.15 -9.88
CA ILE A 408 1.24 23.50 -9.50
C ILE A 408 1.05 23.56 -7.98
N SER A 409 -0.20 23.63 -7.54
CA SER A 409 -0.58 23.60 -6.12
C SER A 409 -1.64 22.51 -5.94
N ILE A 410 -1.19 21.35 -5.45
CA ILE A 410 -2.01 20.15 -5.27
C ILE A 410 -2.73 20.26 -3.91
N PRO A 411 -4.07 20.29 -3.87
CA PRO A 411 -4.81 20.34 -2.60
C PRO A 411 -4.44 19.17 -1.68
N LEU A 412 -4.30 19.45 -0.38
CA LEU A 412 -4.06 18.40 0.63
C LEU A 412 -5.26 17.44 0.66
N ALA A 413 -4.98 16.14 0.61
CA ALA A 413 -5.98 15.07 0.64
C ALA A 413 -6.93 15.20 1.84
N SER A 414 -8.20 14.84 1.64
CA SER A 414 -9.23 15.00 2.67
C SER A 414 -8.88 14.21 3.94
N GLY A 415 -9.19 14.75 5.12
CA GLY A 415 -8.95 14.10 6.41
C GLY A 415 -7.51 14.20 6.93
N ARG A 416 -6.55 14.66 6.12
CA ARG A 416 -5.19 14.90 6.60
C ARG A 416 -5.08 16.17 7.42
N ARG A 417 -4.27 16.09 8.47
CA ARG A 417 -3.91 17.22 9.34
C ARG A 417 -2.61 17.88 8.83
N PRO A 418 -2.61 19.18 8.53
CA PRO A 418 -1.42 19.91 8.06
C PRO A 418 -0.22 19.87 9.02
N GLU A 419 -0.48 19.71 10.32
CA GLU A 419 0.51 19.57 11.38
C GLU A 419 1.26 18.23 11.31
N ASP A 420 0.57 17.15 10.92
CA ASP A 420 1.13 15.80 10.82
C ASP A 420 1.69 15.52 9.41
N SER A 421 1.46 16.43 8.46
CA SER A 421 1.87 16.27 7.08
C SER A 421 3.30 16.77 6.84
N PRO A 422 4.11 16.09 5.99
CA PRO A 422 5.46 16.51 5.65
C PRO A 422 5.52 17.93 5.12
N LYS A 423 6.49 18.74 5.57
CA LYS A 423 6.64 20.13 5.09
C LYS A 423 7.21 20.23 3.68
N SER A 424 8.00 19.24 3.28
CA SER A 424 8.50 19.04 1.93
C SER A 424 8.19 17.61 1.53
N ILE A 425 7.78 17.41 0.28
CA ILE A 425 7.39 16.10 -0.24
C ILE A 425 7.86 15.97 -1.70
N PRO A 426 8.27 14.78 -2.15
CA PRO A 426 8.48 14.53 -3.57
C PRO A 426 7.20 14.70 -4.38
N LEU A 427 7.35 15.08 -5.65
CA LEU A 427 6.25 15.06 -6.62
C LEU A 427 6.45 13.86 -7.54
N TYR A 428 5.38 13.14 -7.86
CA TYR A 428 5.41 12.13 -8.91
C TYR A 428 4.40 12.45 -9.99
N TYR A 429 4.73 12.06 -11.23
CA TYR A 429 3.80 12.07 -12.33
C TYR A 429 3.46 10.66 -12.77
N TRP A 430 2.22 10.46 -13.22
CA TRP A 430 1.81 9.19 -13.80
C TRP A 430 2.38 9.04 -15.21
N SER A 431 3.10 7.95 -15.45
CA SER A 431 3.63 7.59 -16.76
C SER A 431 2.85 6.44 -17.37
N ASP A 432 2.00 6.73 -18.36
CA ASP A 432 1.34 5.71 -19.18
C ASP A 432 2.37 4.76 -19.85
N ALA A 433 3.60 5.23 -20.00
CA ALA A 433 4.67 4.44 -20.58
C ALA A 433 5.17 3.35 -19.63
N THR A 434 5.49 3.72 -18.40
CA THR A 434 6.03 2.76 -17.43
C THR A 434 4.93 1.99 -16.71
N GLY A 435 3.73 2.54 -16.61
CA GLY A 435 2.68 2.01 -15.74
C GLY A 435 2.99 2.23 -14.25
N TYR A 436 3.89 3.17 -13.96
CA TYR A 436 4.34 3.54 -12.62
C TYR A 436 4.30 5.07 -12.45
N TRP A 437 4.23 5.49 -11.19
CA TRP A 437 4.51 6.87 -10.81
C TRP A 437 6.02 7.13 -10.90
N VAL A 438 6.40 8.28 -11.47
CA VAL A 438 7.80 8.65 -11.68
C VAL A 438 8.09 9.93 -10.92
N GLU A 439 9.12 9.90 -10.07
CA GLU A 439 9.52 11.06 -9.26
C GLU A 439 10.08 12.18 -10.15
N GLU A 440 9.54 13.38 -10.02
CA GLU A 440 10.07 14.59 -10.65
C GLU A 440 9.83 15.81 -9.75
N GLY A 441 10.90 16.25 -9.08
CA GLY A 441 10.87 17.46 -8.28
C GLY A 441 10.25 17.29 -6.90
N THR A 442 9.98 18.42 -6.25
CA THR A 442 9.50 18.48 -4.87
C THR A 442 8.49 19.60 -4.70
N ALA A 443 7.59 19.44 -3.72
CA ALA A 443 6.63 20.46 -3.32
C ALA A 443 6.73 20.77 -1.83
N THR A 444 6.34 21.99 -1.47
CA THR A 444 6.27 22.47 -0.08
C THR A 444 4.82 22.62 0.36
N LEU A 445 4.53 22.21 1.59
CA LEU A 445 3.21 22.38 2.18
C LEU A 445 2.99 23.84 2.55
N GLU A 446 2.05 24.48 1.86
CA GLU A 446 1.79 25.90 1.97
C GLU A 446 0.32 26.17 2.28
N ARG A 447 0.10 27.26 3.02
CA ARG A 447 -1.24 27.77 3.25
C ARG A 447 -1.60 28.72 2.11
N THR A 448 -2.66 28.38 1.38
CA THR A 448 -3.14 29.13 0.22
C THR A 448 -3.79 30.46 0.65
N ALA A 449 -4.00 31.36 -0.30
CA ALA A 449 -4.58 32.69 -0.02
C ALA A 449 -5.99 32.64 0.58
N ASP A 450 -6.76 31.60 0.25
CA ASP A 450 -8.09 31.28 0.79
C ASP A 450 -8.05 30.46 2.09
N GLY A 451 -6.85 30.20 2.62
CA GLY A 451 -6.64 29.60 3.94
C GLY A 451 -6.64 28.07 3.98
N LYS A 452 -6.76 27.41 2.82
CA LYS A 452 -6.61 25.95 2.65
C LYS A 452 -5.13 25.55 2.61
N TRP A 453 -4.86 24.25 2.64
CA TRP A 453 -3.50 23.71 2.57
C TRP A 453 -3.29 22.96 1.27
N ALA A 454 -2.13 23.15 0.66
CA ALA A 454 -1.77 22.52 -0.59
C ALA A 454 -0.24 22.34 -0.69
N TYR A 455 0.17 21.34 -1.45
CA TYR A 455 1.56 21.14 -1.83
C TYR A 455 1.86 21.92 -3.10
N THR A 456 2.69 22.97 -2.99
CA THR A 456 3.08 23.81 -4.12
C THR A 456 4.48 23.44 -4.60
N GLY A 457 4.63 23.16 -5.89
CA GLY A 457 5.91 22.80 -6.49
C GLY A 457 5.99 23.17 -7.98
N SER A 458 7.17 23.01 -8.58
CA SER A 458 7.44 23.34 -9.98
C SER A 458 7.54 22.06 -10.81
N VAL A 459 6.88 22.02 -11.97
CA VAL A 459 6.81 20.85 -12.87
C VAL A 459 7.33 21.15 -14.26
N GLY A 460 7.95 20.16 -14.92
CA GLY A 460 8.45 20.27 -16.28
C GLY A 460 7.41 19.96 -17.38
N HIS A 461 6.27 19.37 -17.02
CA HIS A 461 5.19 19.04 -17.95
C HIS A 461 3.83 18.89 -17.26
N PHE A 462 2.76 18.82 -18.05
CA PHE A 462 1.38 18.59 -17.59
C PHE A 462 0.88 17.17 -17.89
N SER A 463 0.39 16.53 -16.83
CA SER A 463 -0.12 15.16 -16.76
C SER A 463 -0.93 15.01 -15.47
N THR A 464 -1.15 13.77 -15.00
CA THR A 464 -1.52 13.52 -13.61
C THR A 464 -0.29 13.63 -12.72
N TRP A 465 -0.42 14.40 -11.65
CA TRP A 465 0.62 14.66 -10.65
C TRP A 465 0.09 14.33 -9.26
N ASN A 466 0.96 13.85 -8.38
CA ASN A 466 0.67 13.59 -6.98
C ASN A 466 1.80 14.15 -6.09
N ALA A 467 1.49 14.33 -4.82
CA ALA A 467 2.42 14.73 -3.77
C ALA A 467 2.44 13.61 -2.72
N ASP A 468 3.42 12.73 -2.82
CA ASP A 468 3.36 11.41 -2.19
C ASP A 468 4.68 11.08 -1.46
N VAL A 469 4.61 10.14 -0.52
CA VAL A 469 5.80 9.60 0.16
C VAL A 469 5.90 8.11 -0.07
N LEU A 470 7.12 7.59 -0.13
CA LEU A 470 7.36 6.15 -0.04
C LEU A 470 7.14 5.68 1.38
N TYR A 471 6.61 4.46 1.52
CA TYR A 471 6.54 3.79 2.81
C TYR A 471 7.22 2.41 2.74
N GLU A 472 7.90 2.03 3.82
CA GLU A 472 8.42 0.67 3.96
C GLU A 472 7.25 -0.32 3.97
N SER A 473 7.39 -1.46 3.30
CA SER A 473 6.34 -2.47 3.23
C SER A 473 6.80 -3.81 3.81
N ILE A 474 5.85 -4.56 4.35
CA ILE A 474 5.97 -5.98 4.68
C ILE A 474 5.22 -6.81 3.64
N THR A 475 5.53 -8.10 3.53
CA THR A 475 4.80 -9.01 2.65
C THR A 475 3.67 -9.69 3.41
N MET A 476 2.44 -9.53 2.93
CA MET A 476 1.30 -10.33 3.36
C MET A 476 1.04 -11.47 2.37
N LYS A 477 0.96 -12.71 2.88
CA LYS A 477 0.72 -13.92 2.10
C LYS A 477 -0.65 -14.50 2.42
N GLY A 478 -1.36 -14.95 1.40
CA GLY A 478 -2.69 -15.53 1.58
C GLY A 478 -3.14 -16.37 0.41
N CYS A 479 -4.43 -16.71 0.41
CA CYS A 479 -5.07 -17.44 -0.67
C CYS A 479 -6.50 -16.94 -0.91
N VAL A 480 -7.00 -17.16 -2.12
CA VAL A 480 -8.38 -16.94 -2.54
C VAL A 480 -8.97 -18.27 -3.02
N GLN A 481 -10.18 -18.57 -2.59
CA GLN A 481 -10.92 -19.78 -2.93
C GLN A 481 -12.37 -19.48 -3.29
N ASP A 482 -13.05 -20.41 -3.98
CA ASP A 482 -14.49 -20.36 -4.22
C ASP A 482 -15.28 -20.92 -3.02
N GLN A 483 -16.62 -20.90 -3.12
CA GLN A 483 -17.49 -21.43 -2.05
C GLN A 483 -17.28 -22.91 -1.76
N GLN A 484 -16.73 -23.68 -2.70
CA GLN A 484 -16.47 -25.11 -2.57
C GLN A 484 -15.05 -25.38 -2.02
N GLY A 485 -14.27 -24.33 -1.75
CA GLY A 485 -12.89 -24.42 -1.25
C GLY A 485 -11.86 -24.68 -2.35
N ASN A 486 -12.22 -24.55 -3.63
CA ASN A 486 -11.25 -24.68 -4.71
C ASN A 486 -10.46 -23.38 -4.85
N PRO A 487 -9.15 -23.46 -5.13
CA PRO A 487 -8.33 -22.27 -5.35
C PRO A 487 -8.80 -21.47 -6.57
N VAL A 488 -8.88 -20.15 -6.42
CA VAL A 488 -9.27 -19.24 -7.50
C VAL A 488 -8.03 -18.56 -8.04
N ARG A 489 -7.66 -18.95 -9.26
CA ARG A 489 -6.54 -18.38 -10.01
C ARG A 489 -6.92 -17.03 -10.63
N ASN A 490 -5.95 -16.13 -10.72
CA ASN A 490 -6.11 -14.79 -11.32
C ASN A 490 -7.20 -13.94 -10.65
N ALA A 491 -7.45 -14.19 -9.36
CA ALA A 491 -8.23 -13.26 -8.54
C ALA A 491 -7.36 -12.05 -8.23
N GLU A 492 -7.92 -10.86 -8.41
CA GLU A 492 -7.32 -9.61 -7.94
C GLU A 492 -7.55 -9.53 -6.43
N VAL A 493 -6.50 -9.25 -5.67
CA VAL A 493 -6.52 -9.03 -4.24
C VAL A 493 -6.09 -7.60 -3.99
N THR A 494 -6.89 -6.85 -3.25
CA THR A 494 -6.64 -5.43 -2.98
C THR A 494 -6.56 -5.19 -1.48
N ALA A 495 -5.52 -4.50 -1.06
CA ALA A 495 -5.36 -3.99 0.30
C ALA A 495 -5.50 -2.46 0.27
N HIS A 496 -6.42 -1.91 1.06
CA HIS A 496 -6.66 -0.48 1.18
C HIS A 496 -6.32 -0.01 2.59
N GLY A 497 -5.47 1.02 2.73
CA GLY A 497 -5.17 1.63 4.03
C GLY A 497 -6.41 2.27 4.67
N LYS A 498 -6.59 2.07 5.97
CA LYS A 498 -7.64 2.72 6.78
C LYS A 498 -7.11 3.93 7.54
N ASP A 499 -5.86 3.88 7.98
CA ASP A 499 -5.16 4.94 8.71
C ASP A 499 -4.03 5.61 7.89
N TYR A 500 -3.90 5.23 6.62
CA TYR A 500 -3.03 5.87 5.63
C TYR A 500 -3.69 5.86 4.25
N VAL A 501 -3.31 6.80 3.39
CA VAL A 501 -3.86 6.91 2.02
C VAL A 501 -2.97 6.11 1.08
N GLY A 502 -3.21 4.81 1.03
CA GLY A 502 -2.45 3.88 0.20
C GLY A 502 -3.31 2.69 -0.22
N SER A 503 -2.95 2.05 -1.32
CA SER A 503 -3.52 0.78 -1.74
C SER A 503 -2.43 -0.04 -2.42
N SER A 504 -2.62 -1.35 -2.40
CA SER A 504 -1.75 -2.29 -3.07
C SER A 504 -2.63 -3.35 -3.72
N LYS A 505 -2.13 -3.95 -4.80
CA LYS A 505 -2.81 -5.02 -5.52
C LYS A 505 -1.90 -6.21 -5.73
N ALA A 506 -2.49 -7.39 -5.78
CA ALA A 506 -1.82 -8.62 -6.16
C ALA A 506 -2.77 -9.51 -6.97
N THR A 507 -2.21 -10.38 -7.80
CA THR A 507 -2.99 -11.37 -8.55
C THR A 507 -2.65 -12.77 -8.06
N THR A 508 -3.66 -13.62 -7.83
CA THR A 508 -3.42 -14.98 -7.36
C THR A 508 -2.82 -15.90 -8.42
N ASP A 509 -1.93 -16.80 -7.97
CA ASP A 509 -1.32 -17.85 -8.78
C ASP A 509 -2.29 -19.00 -9.13
N ALA A 510 -1.78 -20.06 -9.77
CA ALA A 510 -2.58 -21.23 -10.14
C ALA A 510 -3.15 -22.02 -8.94
N ASN A 511 -2.60 -21.83 -7.75
CA ASN A 511 -3.05 -22.42 -6.49
C ASN A 511 -3.88 -21.43 -5.66
N GLY A 512 -4.30 -20.31 -6.25
CA GLY A 512 -5.07 -19.27 -5.59
C GLY A 512 -4.27 -18.49 -4.55
N ARG A 513 -2.93 -18.58 -4.53
CA ARG A 513 -2.08 -17.89 -3.55
C ARG A 513 -1.67 -16.52 -4.03
N PHE A 514 -1.53 -15.57 -3.12
CA PHE A 514 -1.02 -14.23 -3.40
C PHE A 514 0.04 -13.83 -2.38
N GLU A 515 0.91 -12.91 -2.81
CA GLU A 515 1.78 -12.11 -1.96
C GLU A 515 1.50 -10.64 -2.30
N ILE A 516 1.25 -9.81 -1.29
CA ILE A 516 0.89 -8.40 -1.46
C ILE A 516 1.70 -7.56 -0.47
N ALA A 517 2.31 -6.48 -0.97
CA ALA A 517 3.00 -5.51 -0.14
C ALA A 517 1.98 -4.68 0.64
N VAL A 518 2.21 -4.47 1.93
CA VAL A 518 1.35 -3.63 2.78
C VAL A 518 2.18 -2.84 3.78
N ARG A 519 1.68 -1.68 4.21
CA ARG A 519 2.36 -0.85 5.21
C ARG A 519 2.39 -1.56 6.57
N PRO A 520 3.52 -1.61 7.28
CA PRO A 520 3.59 -2.14 8.64
C PRO A 520 2.89 -1.22 9.65
N ASP A 521 2.59 -1.77 10.82
CA ASP A 521 2.04 -1.07 11.99
C ASP A 521 0.77 -0.24 11.72
N SER A 522 0.01 -0.60 10.67
CA SER A 522 -1.10 0.17 10.12
C SER A 522 -2.38 -0.69 10.06
N GLU A 523 -3.53 -0.05 9.91
CA GLU A 523 -4.81 -0.72 9.70
C GLU A 523 -5.18 -0.72 8.21
N LEU A 524 -5.62 -1.86 7.69
CA LEU A 524 -6.03 -2.01 6.30
C LEU A 524 -7.26 -2.87 6.13
N GLU A 525 -7.93 -2.72 4.99
CA GLU A 525 -9.03 -3.55 4.51
C GLU A 525 -8.56 -4.37 3.30
N LEU A 526 -8.66 -5.70 3.42
CA LEU A 526 -8.25 -6.66 2.41
C LEU A 526 -9.46 -7.32 1.75
N SER A 527 -9.51 -7.36 0.42
CA SER A 527 -10.58 -8.03 -0.33
C SER A 527 -10.06 -8.69 -1.60
N ALA A 528 -10.85 -9.58 -2.20
CA ALA A 528 -10.52 -10.23 -3.46
C ALA A 528 -11.69 -10.21 -4.45
N ALA A 529 -11.39 -10.13 -5.74
CA ALA A 529 -12.35 -10.17 -6.84
C ALA A 529 -11.88 -11.13 -7.95
N ALA A 530 -12.81 -11.88 -8.53
CA ALA A 530 -12.56 -12.73 -9.69
C ALA A 530 -13.68 -12.57 -10.72
N GLY A 531 -13.48 -11.68 -11.70
CA GLY A 531 -14.56 -11.29 -12.61
C GLY A 531 -15.67 -10.57 -11.85
N SER A 532 -16.90 -11.11 -11.85
CA SER A 532 -18.05 -10.49 -11.17
C SER A 532 -18.31 -11.03 -9.75
N VAL A 533 -17.42 -11.88 -9.22
CA VAL A 533 -17.54 -12.45 -7.88
C VAL A 533 -16.52 -11.82 -6.94
N TYR A 534 -16.92 -11.55 -5.70
CA TYR A 534 -16.13 -10.79 -4.73
C TYR A 534 -16.06 -11.55 -3.40
N SER A 535 -15.02 -11.33 -2.61
CA SER A 535 -14.96 -11.75 -1.22
C SER A 535 -15.51 -10.67 -0.30
N ASP A 536 -15.86 -11.05 0.92
CA ASP A 536 -16.00 -10.08 2.00
C ASP A 536 -14.67 -9.33 2.22
N ALA A 537 -14.78 -8.06 2.62
CA ALA A 537 -13.63 -7.25 2.99
C ALA A 537 -13.25 -7.53 4.45
N GLN A 538 -11.97 -7.79 4.71
CA GLN A 538 -11.45 -8.09 6.04
C GLN A 538 -10.59 -6.93 6.54
N THR A 539 -11.00 -6.32 7.65
CA THR A 539 -10.16 -5.34 8.35
C THR A 539 -9.13 -6.06 9.20
N MET A 540 -7.87 -5.64 9.11
CA MET A 540 -6.79 -6.18 9.91
C MET A 540 -5.72 -5.15 10.17
N ARG A 541 -4.99 -5.35 11.27
CA ARG A 541 -3.83 -4.56 11.64
C ARG A 541 -2.55 -5.31 11.30
N THR A 542 -1.66 -4.65 10.58
CA THR A 542 -0.31 -5.15 10.29
C THR A 542 0.64 -4.79 11.43
N GLU A 543 1.71 -5.57 11.54
CA GLU A 543 2.83 -5.30 12.45
C GLU A 543 4.11 -5.12 11.61
N GLY A 544 5.26 -4.87 12.23
CA GLY A 544 6.55 -4.75 11.55
C GLY A 544 7.15 -6.04 10.96
N VAL A 545 6.37 -7.10 10.74
CA VAL A 545 6.84 -8.40 10.19
C VAL A 545 5.87 -8.97 9.17
N ASP A 546 6.39 -9.76 8.22
CA ASP A 546 5.58 -10.47 7.22
C ASP A 546 4.43 -11.26 7.85
N LEU A 547 3.26 -11.19 7.22
CA LEU A 547 2.02 -11.79 7.71
C LEU A 547 1.59 -12.95 6.79
N SER A 548 1.03 -14.01 7.36
CA SER A 548 0.34 -15.06 6.61
C SER A 548 -1.09 -15.22 7.10
N LEU A 549 -2.07 -15.09 6.20
CA LEU A 549 -3.47 -15.28 6.53
C LEU A 549 -3.74 -16.73 6.95
N SER A 550 -4.45 -16.90 8.07
CA SER A 550 -4.82 -18.22 8.58
C SER A 550 -5.95 -18.89 7.79
N LYS A 551 -6.70 -18.12 6.99
CA LYS A 551 -7.81 -18.57 6.15
C LYS A 551 -7.76 -17.89 4.78
N CYS A 552 -8.20 -18.60 3.74
CA CYS A 552 -8.34 -18.00 2.41
C CYS A 552 -9.54 -17.02 2.37
N LEU A 553 -9.38 -15.93 1.62
CA LEU A 553 -10.50 -15.11 1.18
C LEU A 553 -11.42 -15.97 0.30
N THR A 554 -12.74 -15.88 0.49
CA THR A 554 -13.68 -16.71 -0.27
C THR A 554 -14.54 -15.83 -1.16
N VAL A 555 -14.41 -15.96 -2.49
CA VAL A 555 -15.21 -15.19 -3.45
C VAL A 555 -16.56 -15.88 -3.71
N THR A 556 -17.64 -15.09 -3.78
CA THR A 556 -19.00 -15.59 -3.99
C THR A 556 -19.74 -14.87 -5.10
N GLY A 557 -20.56 -15.60 -5.86
CA GLY A 557 -21.37 -15.05 -6.96
C GLY A 557 -22.55 -14.18 -6.52
N ASP A 558 -22.95 -14.28 -5.25
CA ASP A 558 -23.91 -13.38 -4.66
C ASP A 558 -23.17 -12.20 -4.04
N ARG A 559 -23.60 -10.97 -4.37
CA ARG A 559 -23.33 -9.74 -3.59
C ARG A 559 -24.03 -9.76 -2.21
N GLY A 560 -24.31 -10.95 -1.71
CA GLY A 560 -25.11 -11.22 -0.53
C GLY A 560 -24.22 -11.27 0.69
N ILE A 561 -24.75 -10.72 1.77
CA ILE A 561 -24.13 -10.74 3.09
C ILE A 561 -24.11 -12.19 3.60
N ARG A 562 -22.99 -12.62 4.18
CA ARG A 562 -22.93 -13.91 4.90
C ARG A 562 -23.35 -13.74 6.35
N ASP A 563 -23.97 -14.78 6.91
CA ASP A 563 -24.24 -14.87 8.34
C ASP A 563 -22.89 -14.98 9.10
N PHE A 564 -22.65 -14.11 10.09
CA PHE A 564 -21.42 -14.12 10.89
C PHE A 564 -21.72 -14.41 12.37
N PRO A 565 -21.13 -15.45 12.97
CA PRO A 565 -21.24 -15.71 14.39
C PRO A 565 -20.23 -14.87 15.20
N MET A 566 -20.72 -14.19 16.23
CA MET A 566 -19.96 -13.48 17.25
C MET A 566 -20.19 -14.13 18.61
N LYS A 567 -19.13 -14.33 19.40
CA LYS A 567 -19.25 -14.87 20.76
C LYS A 567 -18.95 -13.76 21.77
N ILE A 568 -19.93 -13.36 22.56
CA ILE A 568 -19.72 -12.37 23.62
C ILE A 568 -19.46 -13.10 24.93
N LYS A 569 -18.29 -12.87 25.51
CA LYS A 569 -17.93 -13.43 26.83
C LYS A 569 -18.70 -12.72 27.94
N GLY A 570 -19.58 -13.46 28.61
CA GLY A 570 -20.25 -13.01 29.84
C GLY A 570 -21.31 -11.94 29.61
N ALA A 571 -22.58 -12.29 29.74
CA ALA A 571 -23.64 -11.40 30.22
C ALA A 571 -24.98 -12.13 30.28
N THR A 572 -25.58 -12.19 31.46
CA THR A 572 -26.91 -11.60 31.60
C THR A 572 -26.68 -10.09 31.66
N GLY A 573 -27.23 -9.32 30.72
CA GLY A 573 -26.96 -7.87 30.59
C GLY A 573 -27.50 -7.29 29.28
N SER A 574 -26.95 -6.15 28.83
CA SER A 574 -27.41 -5.48 27.62
C SER A 574 -26.44 -5.58 26.43
N LEU A 575 -26.99 -5.59 25.21
CA LEU A 575 -26.29 -5.56 23.94
C LEU A 575 -26.63 -4.24 23.24
N ASP A 576 -25.64 -3.40 22.99
CA ASP A 576 -25.82 -2.21 22.15
C ASP A 576 -25.59 -2.57 20.70
N ILE A 577 -26.57 -2.32 19.85
CA ILE A 577 -26.49 -2.46 18.41
C ILE A 577 -26.51 -1.05 17.82
N CYS A 578 -25.35 -0.61 17.35
CA CYS A 578 -25.19 0.69 16.72
C CYS A 578 -25.07 0.55 15.22
N VAL A 579 -25.74 1.41 14.47
CA VAL A 579 -25.66 1.51 13.02
C VAL A 579 -25.15 2.90 12.66
N ARG A 580 -24.34 3.02 11.61
CA ARG A 580 -24.03 4.32 10.98
C ARG A 580 -23.90 4.16 9.48
N ASP A 581 -24.15 5.24 8.76
CA ASP A 581 -23.74 5.35 7.38
C ASP A 581 -22.25 5.69 7.33
N HIS A 582 -21.43 4.80 6.78
CA HIS A 582 -19.98 5.03 6.70
C HIS A 582 -19.61 5.90 5.49
N GLU A 583 -20.48 5.98 4.47
CA GLU A 583 -20.16 6.53 3.15
C GLU A 583 -21.05 7.72 2.81
N CYS A 584 -20.95 8.79 3.62
CA CYS A 584 -21.69 10.05 3.48
C CYS A 584 -23.22 9.93 3.64
N GLU A 585 -23.92 11.02 3.96
CA GLU A 585 -25.40 10.98 4.11
C GLU A 585 -26.11 10.95 2.74
N ASP A 586 -26.20 9.77 2.12
CA ASP A 586 -26.80 9.56 0.80
C ASP A 586 -28.29 9.10 0.86
N GLY A 587 -28.79 8.90 2.08
CA GLY A 587 -30.17 8.53 2.36
C GLY A 587 -30.42 7.02 2.33
N ASP A 588 -29.38 6.23 2.60
CA ASP A 588 -29.42 4.81 2.92
C ASP A 588 -30.41 4.48 4.03
N LYS A 589 -31.24 3.46 3.81
CA LYS A 589 -32.25 2.98 4.75
C LYS A 589 -32.04 1.52 5.05
N ILE A 590 -31.99 1.20 6.33
CA ILE A 590 -31.87 -0.17 6.82
C ILE A 590 -32.96 -0.47 7.83
N SER A 591 -33.22 -1.75 8.04
CA SER A 591 -33.93 -2.28 9.20
C SER A 591 -33.03 -3.25 9.93
N VAL A 592 -33.11 -3.21 11.26
CA VAL A 592 -32.47 -4.15 12.17
C VAL A 592 -33.55 -4.84 12.97
N ASP A 593 -33.65 -6.15 12.82
CA ASP A 593 -34.57 -7.02 13.53
C ASP A 593 -33.77 -7.94 14.47
N VAL A 594 -34.24 -8.14 15.70
CA VAL A 594 -33.66 -9.11 16.63
C VAL A 594 -34.72 -10.13 16.97
N GLU A 595 -34.43 -11.42 16.72
CA GLU A 595 -35.41 -12.50 16.87
C GLU A 595 -36.73 -12.21 16.11
N GLY A 596 -36.62 -11.56 14.95
CA GLY A 596 -37.76 -11.16 14.11
C GLY A 596 -38.54 -9.94 14.62
N ARG A 597 -38.06 -9.25 15.66
CA ARG A 597 -38.63 -7.98 16.14
C ARG A 597 -37.77 -6.80 15.68
N SER A 598 -38.37 -5.90 14.92
CA SER A 598 -37.70 -4.66 14.51
C SER A 598 -37.35 -3.77 15.69
N ILE A 599 -36.05 -3.48 15.83
CA ILE A 599 -35.51 -2.53 16.82
C ILE A 599 -35.09 -1.21 16.16
N PHE A 600 -34.78 -1.23 14.86
CA PHE A 600 -34.50 -0.06 14.06
C PHE A 600 -35.08 -0.23 12.65
N SER A 601 -35.63 0.84 12.08
CA SER A 601 -36.07 0.87 10.68
C SER A 601 -36.12 2.32 10.22
N GLY A 602 -35.18 2.73 9.38
CA GLY A 602 -35.08 4.14 9.01
C GLY A 602 -33.85 4.46 8.17
N GLU A 603 -33.67 5.75 7.94
CA GLU A 603 -32.49 6.33 7.29
C GLU A 603 -31.33 6.38 8.28
N ILE A 604 -30.15 5.95 7.86
CA ILE A 604 -28.91 6.05 8.65
C ILE A 604 -28.15 7.31 8.23
N VAL A 605 -27.37 7.85 9.16
CA VAL A 605 -26.58 9.08 8.97
C VAL A 605 -25.12 8.82 9.36
N ASN A 606 -24.21 9.77 9.12
CA ASN A 606 -22.78 9.63 9.42
C ASN A 606 -22.45 9.62 10.95
N GLY A 607 -23.47 9.51 11.80
CA GLY A 607 -23.38 9.33 13.25
C GLY A 607 -23.89 7.96 13.67
N TRP A 608 -23.35 7.44 14.76
CA TRP A 608 -23.85 6.20 15.36
C TRP A 608 -25.25 6.40 15.93
N ASP A 609 -26.21 5.64 15.44
CA ASP A 609 -27.53 5.45 16.07
C ASP A 609 -27.55 4.08 16.74
N CYS A 610 -27.75 4.07 18.06
CA CYS A 610 -27.61 2.88 18.89
C CYS A 610 -28.93 2.51 19.55
N GLN A 611 -29.25 1.22 19.52
CA GLN A 611 -30.34 0.62 20.28
C GLN A 611 -29.80 -0.45 21.22
N THR A 612 -30.20 -0.38 22.48
CA THR A 612 -29.82 -1.35 23.52
C THR A 612 -30.90 -2.40 23.66
N ILE A 613 -30.53 -3.68 23.65
CA ILE A 613 -31.43 -4.81 23.93
C ILE A 613 -30.93 -5.60 25.14
N GLU A 614 -31.84 -6.22 25.89
CA GLU A 614 -31.48 -7.14 26.98
C GLU A 614 -31.18 -8.54 26.41
N VAL A 615 -30.08 -9.16 26.87
CA VAL A 615 -29.64 -10.50 26.48
C VAL A 615 -29.35 -11.36 27.72
N LEU A 616 -29.70 -12.64 27.62
CA LEU A 616 -29.48 -13.66 28.64
C LEU A 616 -28.20 -14.43 28.33
N GLY A 617 -27.48 -14.85 29.37
CA GLY A 617 -26.22 -15.58 29.24
C GLY A 617 -26.43 -17.05 28.89
N GLY A 618 -25.70 -17.54 27.88
CA GLY A 618 -25.81 -18.92 27.39
C GLY A 618 -26.84 -19.11 26.27
N GLU A 619 -27.39 -18.01 25.73
CA GLU A 619 -28.38 -18.02 24.65
C GLU A 619 -27.75 -17.59 23.33
N THR A 620 -28.46 -17.86 22.24
CA THR A 620 -28.09 -17.39 20.89
C THR A 620 -29.14 -16.42 20.39
N TYR A 621 -28.71 -15.24 19.96
CA TYR A 621 -29.57 -14.20 19.40
C TYR A 621 -29.24 -14.00 17.92
N VAL A 622 -30.26 -13.90 17.08
CA VAL A 622 -30.16 -13.59 15.66
C VAL A 622 -30.56 -12.14 15.43
N VAL A 623 -29.59 -11.32 15.08
CA VAL A 623 -29.79 -9.94 14.62
C VAL A 623 -29.83 -9.96 13.09
N GLU A 624 -31.01 -9.85 12.51
CA GLU A 624 -31.21 -9.75 11.07
C GLU A 624 -31.18 -8.29 10.62
N LEU A 625 -30.42 -8.00 9.56
CA LEU A 625 -30.26 -6.67 9.00
C LEU A 625 -30.81 -6.70 7.59
N THR A 626 -31.61 -5.72 7.21
CA THR A 626 -32.20 -5.65 5.88
C THR A 626 -31.97 -4.28 5.28
N ALA A 627 -31.37 -4.19 4.09
CA ALA A 627 -31.39 -2.95 3.34
C ALA A 627 -32.79 -2.68 2.79
N LEU A 628 -33.37 -1.53 3.12
CA LEU A 628 -34.72 -1.14 2.73
C LEU A 628 -34.77 -0.38 1.39
N ASN A 629 -33.67 0.24 0.99
CA ASN A 629 -33.48 0.87 -0.31
C ASN A 629 -32.11 0.47 -0.90
N GLY A 630 -31.73 1.06 -2.03
CA GLY A 630 -30.51 0.71 -2.77
C GLY A 630 -30.78 0.45 -4.25
N THR A 631 -30.61 1.49 -5.08
CA THR A 631 -30.55 1.38 -6.55
C THR A 631 -29.21 1.91 -7.10
N GLY A 632 -28.16 1.94 -6.29
CA GLY A 632 -26.84 2.43 -6.70
C GLY A 632 -26.82 3.90 -7.12
N TYR A 633 -27.72 4.74 -6.58
CA TYR A 633 -27.66 6.18 -6.83
C TYR A 633 -28.50 6.99 -5.83
N LYS A 634 -27.86 7.77 -4.93
CA LYS A 634 -28.44 8.96 -4.28
C LYS A 634 -27.39 9.98 -3.73
N GLY A 635 -26.63 10.67 -4.59
CA GLY A 635 -25.99 11.94 -4.20
C GLY A 635 -24.50 12.08 -4.53
N ASP A 636 -23.88 13.14 -3.98
CA ASP A 636 -22.53 13.66 -4.33
C ASP A 636 -21.36 12.81 -3.78
N CYS A 637 -21.56 11.52 -3.58
CA CYS A 637 -20.61 10.68 -2.87
C CYS A 637 -19.90 9.70 -3.80
N SER A 638 -18.57 9.74 -3.72
CA SER A 638 -17.61 9.10 -4.62
C SER A 638 -17.58 7.56 -4.54
N TYR A 639 -18.45 6.94 -3.74
CA TYR A 639 -18.39 5.53 -3.37
C TYR A 639 -19.74 4.82 -3.32
N ALA A 640 -20.72 5.25 -4.11
CA ALA A 640 -22.02 4.58 -4.13
C ALA A 640 -21.97 3.16 -4.74
N ASP A 641 -21.40 2.21 -4.01
CA ASP A 641 -21.65 0.78 -4.15
C ASP A 641 -22.44 0.32 -2.92
N ALA A 642 -23.76 0.34 -3.09
CA ALA A 642 -24.76 -0.40 -2.30
C ALA A 642 -24.73 -0.24 -0.76
N ASN A 643 -25.87 0.15 -0.18
CA ASN A 643 -26.02 0.58 1.23
C ASN A 643 -24.90 0.13 2.17
N SER A 644 -24.02 1.05 2.57
CA SER A 644 -22.82 0.70 3.33
C SER A 644 -22.90 1.19 4.76
N GLY A 645 -23.72 0.47 5.54
CA GLY A 645 -23.81 0.66 6.97
C GLY A 645 -22.66 -0.02 7.71
N GLU A 646 -22.14 0.62 8.75
CA GLU A 646 -21.30 -0.04 9.75
C GLU A 646 -22.14 -0.42 10.97
N ILE A 647 -21.95 -1.63 11.49
CA ILE A 647 -22.61 -2.08 12.71
C ILE A 647 -21.58 -2.33 13.79
N ARG A 648 -21.75 -1.64 14.91
CA ARG A 648 -20.95 -1.84 16.11
C ARG A 648 -21.81 -2.52 17.14
N VAL A 649 -21.34 -3.67 17.62
CA VAL A 649 -21.96 -4.37 18.73
C VAL A 649 -21.05 -4.31 19.94
N THR A 650 -21.57 -3.84 21.07
CA THR A 650 -20.85 -3.76 22.35
C THR A 650 -21.64 -4.42 23.49
N GLY A 651 -20.94 -5.12 24.36
CA GLY A 651 -21.47 -5.67 25.61
C GLY A 651 -20.66 -5.24 26.84
N GLU A 652 -21.12 -5.59 28.04
CA GLU A 652 -20.49 -5.22 29.32
C GLU A 652 -19.03 -5.68 29.46
N ASN A 653 -18.66 -6.80 28.82
CA ASN A 653 -17.28 -7.21 28.63
C ASN A 653 -16.91 -6.89 27.17
N THR A 654 -16.15 -5.82 26.97
CA THR A 654 -15.94 -5.14 25.68
C THR A 654 -15.23 -5.99 24.62
N GLU A 655 -15.98 -6.83 23.91
CA GLU A 655 -15.67 -7.25 22.55
C GLU A 655 -16.46 -6.34 21.59
N THR A 656 -15.76 -5.68 20.67
CA THR A 656 -16.36 -4.80 19.65
C THR A 656 -16.15 -5.45 18.29
N GLN A 657 -17.24 -5.65 17.55
CA GLN A 657 -17.18 -6.09 16.15
C GLN A 657 -17.81 -5.02 15.26
N SER A 658 -17.05 -4.61 14.24
CA SER A 658 -17.51 -3.76 13.14
C SER A 658 -17.72 -4.61 11.89
N TRP A 659 -18.74 -4.29 11.09
CA TRP A 659 -19.01 -4.94 9.80
C TRP A 659 -19.61 -3.93 8.81
N ARG A 660 -19.30 -4.07 7.50
CA ARG A 660 -19.80 -3.18 6.44
C ARG A 660 -20.68 -3.92 5.43
N HIS A 661 -21.83 -3.35 5.11
CA HIS A 661 -22.72 -3.83 4.05
C HIS A 661 -22.34 -3.28 2.66
N ARG A 662 -22.54 -4.04 1.57
CA ARG A 662 -22.43 -3.56 0.17
C ARG A 662 -23.52 -4.15 -0.75
N GLY A 663 -24.73 -4.39 -0.23
CA GLY A 663 -25.83 -5.02 -0.97
C GLY A 663 -27.00 -4.06 -1.28
N GLY A 664 -27.65 -4.25 -2.43
CA GLY A 664 -28.79 -3.41 -2.86
C GLY A 664 -30.09 -3.76 -2.14
N ALA A 665 -31.17 -3.00 -2.39
CA ALA A 665 -32.45 -3.14 -1.70
C ALA A 665 -32.93 -4.59 -1.56
N GLY A 666 -33.27 -5.00 -0.34
CA GLY A 666 -33.72 -6.35 0.00
C GLY A 666 -32.60 -7.33 0.36
N SER A 667 -31.33 -6.92 0.30
CA SER A 667 -30.22 -7.68 0.88
C SER A 667 -30.41 -7.84 2.40
N LYS A 668 -30.07 -9.02 2.91
CA LYS A 668 -30.19 -9.37 4.32
C LYS A 668 -28.91 -9.92 4.89
N ALA A 669 -28.58 -9.59 6.14
CA ALA A 669 -27.49 -10.14 6.94
C ALA A 669 -28.06 -10.80 8.19
N ARG A 670 -27.38 -11.80 8.74
CA ARG A 670 -27.61 -12.19 10.13
C ARG A 670 -26.32 -12.15 10.92
N LEU A 671 -26.34 -11.43 12.03
CA LEU A 671 -25.34 -11.54 13.07
C LEU A 671 -25.89 -12.52 14.12
N ILE A 672 -25.17 -13.61 14.33
CA ILE A 672 -25.49 -14.61 15.35
C ILE A 672 -24.68 -14.27 16.59
N VAL A 673 -25.32 -13.79 17.64
CA VAL A 673 -24.68 -13.45 18.91
C VAL A 673 -24.84 -14.61 19.88
N GLU A 674 -23.75 -15.33 20.14
CA GLU A 674 -23.69 -16.34 21.20
C GLU A 674 -23.20 -15.69 22.50
N THR A 675 -24.04 -15.67 23.54
CA THR A 675 -23.62 -15.21 24.87
C THR A 675 -23.04 -16.38 25.66
N ILE A 676 -21.91 -16.17 26.33
CA ILE A 676 -21.30 -17.19 27.18
C ILE A 676 -21.76 -16.99 28.63
N LYS A 677 -22.20 -18.06 29.31
CA LYS A 677 -22.52 -18.01 30.74
C LYS A 677 -21.27 -17.59 31.53
N PRO A 678 -21.34 -16.57 32.41
CA PRO A 678 -20.19 -16.20 33.23
C PRO A 678 -19.78 -17.36 34.14
N PRO A 679 -18.47 -17.57 34.38
CA PRO A 679 -18.01 -18.56 35.32
C PRO A 679 -18.52 -18.22 36.73
N PHE A 680 -19.14 -19.18 37.42
CA PHE A 680 -19.61 -19.04 38.80
C PHE A 680 -18.88 -20.01 39.72
N PRO A 681 -18.59 -19.64 40.97
CA PRO A 681 -17.91 -20.54 41.90
C PRO A 681 -18.85 -21.69 42.29
N MET A 682 -18.36 -22.91 42.14
CA MET A 682 -19.09 -24.13 42.50
C MET A 682 -18.88 -24.47 43.99
N PRO A 683 -19.94 -24.87 44.72
CA PRO A 683 -19.77 -25.47 46.05
C PRO A 683 -18.92 -26.74 45.99
N GLU A 684 -17.91 -26.82 46.84
CA GLU A 684 -17.20 -28.08 47.07
C GLU A 684 -18.13 -29.08 47.77
N MET A 685 -18.21 -30.30 47.24
CA MET A 685 -19.12 -31.34 47.74
C MET A 685 -18.33 -32.50 48.34
N VAL A 686 -18.89 -33.13 49.37
CA VAL A 686 -18.31 -34.27 50.08
C VAL A 686 -19.30 -35.41 50.11
N VAL A 687 -18.86 -36.61 49.74
CA VAL A 687 -19.70 -37.83 49.78
C VAL A 687 -19.96 -38.24 51.22
N ILE A 688 -21.23 -38.31 51.58
CA ILE A 688 -21.74 -38.79 52.86
C ILE A 688 -22.25 -40.22 52.67
N PRO A 689 -21.67 -41.21 53.38
CA PRO A 689 -22.01 -42.61 53.16
C PRO A 689 -23.43 -42.92 53.65
N ALA A 690 -24.08 -43.91 53.03
CA ALA A 690 -25.30 -44.50 53.60
C ALA A 690 -25.01 -45.12 54.98
N GLY A 691 -25.97 -45.05 55.89
CA GLY A 691 -25.81 -45.57 57.23
C GLY A 691 -26.97 -45.29 58.17
N SER A 692 -26.88 -45.79 59.40
CA SER A 692 -27.89 -45.54 60.43
C SER A 692 -27.28 -44.83 61.63
N PHE A 693 -28.06 -43.93 62.23
CA PHE A 693 -27.67 -43.22 63.44
C PHE A 693 -28.87 -42.99 64.36
N ARG A 694 -28.60 -42.58 65.59
CA ARG A 694 -29.62 -42.15 66.54
C ARG A 694 -29.76 -40.64 66.46
N MET A 695 -30.89 -40.17 65.95
CA MET A 695 -31.24 -38.75 65.82
C MET A 695 -31.92 -38.26 67.10
N GLY A 696 -31.59 -37.05 67.55
CA GLY A 696 -32.14 -36.40 68.74
C GLY A 696 -31.15 -36.28 69.89
N ASP A 697 -31.62 -35.80 71.04
CA ASP A 697 -30.78 -35.53 72.22
C ASP A 697 -30.39 -36.82 72.97
N LEU A 698 -29.17 -37.31 72.69
CA LEU A 698 -28.60 -38.55 73.26
C LEU A 698 -28.01 -38.37 74.66
N THR A 699 -27.60 -37.16 75.02
CA THR A 699 -26.94 -36.84 76.29
C THR A 699 -27.94 -36.40 77.35
N GLY A 700 -29.13 -35.93 76.93
CA GLY A 700 -30.15 -35.37 77.80
C GLY A 700 -29.86 -33.93 78.24
N ASP A 701 -28.84 -33.31 77.64
CA ASP A 701 -28.36 -31.96 77.97
C ASP A 701 -29.22 -30.85 77.32
N GLY A 702 -30.19 -31.21 76.48
CA GLY A 702 -31.07 -30.28 75.77
C GLY A 702 -32.34 -29.89 76.48
N ARG A 703 -32.56 -30.44 77.69
CA ARG A 703 -33.77 -30.16 78.48
C ARG A 703 -33.83 -28.72 78.94
N PHE A 704 -34.82 -27.98 78.45
CA PHE A 704 -35.27 -26.76 79.09
C PHE A 704 -35.79 -27.07 80.51
N SER A 705 -35.75 -26.08 81.40
CA SER A 705 -36.18 -26.26 82.80
C SER A 705 -37.65 -26.60 82.99
N ASP A 706 -38.48 -26.49 81.95
CA ASP A 706 -39.88 -26.90 81.92
C ASP A 706 -40.10 -28.34 81.43
N GLY A 707 -39.02 -29.06 81.09
CA GLY A 707 -39.07 -30.44 80.60
C GLY A 707 -39.44 -30.57 79.12
N SER A 708 -39.62 -29.47 78.40
CA SER A 708 -39.79 -29.48 76.94
C SER A 708 -38.43 -29.61 76.25
N THR A 709 -38.40 -30.35 75.13
CA THR A 709 -37.28 -30.36 74.16
C THR A 709 -37.85 -30.66 72.78
N GLY A 710 -37.51 -29.88 71.77
CA GLY A 710 -37.79 -30.23 70.37
C GLY A 710 -37.00 -31.44 69.87
N ASP A 711 -35.92 -31.78 70.57
CA ASP A 711 -34.89 -32.76 70.18
C ASP A 711 -35.20 -34.20 70.65
N LEU A 712 -36.37 -34.44 71.26
CA LEU A 712 -36.84 -35.76 71.70
C LEU A 712 -38.11 -36.19 70.92
N PRO A 713 -38.41 -37.49 70.80
CA PRO A 713 -37.63 -38.63 71.30
C PRO A 713 -36.42 -38.95 70.40
N VAL A 714 -35.39 -39.54 71.02
CA VAL A 714 -34.31 -40.18 70.27
C VAL A 714 -34.88 -41.29 69.39
N ARG A 715 -34.58 -41.27 68.10
CA ARG A 715 -35.06 -42.27 67.14
C ARG A 715 -33.94 -42.79 66.25
N GLN A 716 -34.01 -44.07 65.89
CA GLN A 716 -33.13 -44.65 64.88
C GLN A 716 -33.55 -44.13 63.50
N VAL A 717 -32.62 -43.53 62.76
CA VAL A 717 -32.83 -43.08 61.38
C VAL A 717 -31.81 -43.77 60.49
N THR A 718 -32.22 -44.13 59.27
CA THR A 718 -31.34 -44.74 58.26
C THR A 718 -31.34 -43.87 57.01
N ILE A 719 -30.16 -43.38 56.66
CA ILE A 719 -29.84 -42.79 55.37
C ILE A 719 -29.57 -43.96 54.42
N ARG A 720 -30.47 -44.16 53.45
CA ARG A 720 -30.48 -45.38 52.62
C ARG A 720 -29.43 -45.38 51.52
N GLU A 721 -29.18 -44.22 50.96
CA GLU A 721 -28.29 -44.04 49.81
C GLU A 721 -27.23 -42.99 50.17
N PRO A 722 -25.99 -43.14 49.68
CA PRO A 722 -25.00 -42.10 49.83
C PRO A 722 -25.47 -40.86 49.05
N PHE A 723 -25.20 -39.69 49.59
CA PHE A 723 -25.47 -38.41 48.95
C PHE A 723 -24.25 -37.52 49.13
N GLU A 724 -24.16 -36.43 48.39
CA GLU A 724 -23.13 -35.44 48.62
C GLU A 724 -23.68 -34.27 49.41
N MET A 725 -22.88 -33.72 50.33
CA MET A 725 -23.19 -32.50 51.08
C MET A 725 -22.14 -31.44 50.83
N GLY A 726 -22.55 -30.18 50.76
CA GLY A 726 -21.64 -29.05 50.70
C GLY A 726 -20.64 -29.11 51.84
N LYS A 727 -19.35 -29.10 51.50
CA LYS A 727 -18.22 -29.12 52.43
C LYS A 727 -18.30 -27.97 53.43
N PHE A 728 -18.81 -26.85 52.95
CA PHE A 728 -18.99 -25.57 53.60
C PHE A 728 -20.47 -25.11 53.48
N GLU A 729 -20.88 -24.09 54.23
CA GLU A 729 -22.10 -23.35 53.90
C GLU A 729 -21.94 -22.63 52.54
N VAL A 730 -23.05 -22.27 51.90
CA VAL A 730 -23.02 -21.45 50.68
C VAL A 730 -22.41 -20.10 50.99
N THR A 731 -21.39 -19.70 50.24
CA THR A 731 -20.65 -18.46 50.49
C THR A 731 -21.30 -17.23 49.86
N VAL A 732 -20.89 -16.04 50.30
CA VAL A 732 -21.28 -14.76 49.69
C VAL A 732 -20.96 -14.75 48.19
N ALA A 733 -19.76 -15.16 47.77
CA ALA A 733 -19.39 -15.19 46.35
C ALA A 733 -20.29 -16.13 45.52
N GLN A 734 -20.62 -17.30 46.07
CA GLN A 734 -21.52 -18.27 45.45
C GLN A 734 -22.94 -17.74 45.32
N PHE A 735 -23.48 -17.12 46.36
CA PHE A 735 -24.82 -16.55 46.34
C PHE A 735 -24.92 -15.30 45.46
N ASN A 736 -23.89 -14.44 45.46
CA ASN A 736 -23.82 -13.27 44.59
C ASN A 736 -23.80 -13.65 43.10
N ALA A 737 -23.19 -14.80 42.74
CA ALA A 737 -23.26 -15.31 41.38
C ALA A 737 -24.71 -15.64 40.94
N PHE A 738 -25.53 -16.17 41.86
CA PHE A 738 -26.96 -16.38 41.63
C PHE A 738 -27.72 -15.06 41.47
N LEU A 739 -27.44 -14.05 42.30
CA LEU A 739 -28.07 -12.72 42.18
C LEU A 739 -27.74 -12.07 40.83
N ARG A 740 -26.46 -12.06 40.44
CA ARG A 740 -25.99 -11.54 39.14
C ARG A 740 -26.66 -12.25 37.97
N ALA A 741 -26.75 -13.58 38.01
CA ALA A 741 -27.38 -14.37 36.97
C ALA A 741 -28.89 -14.12 36.81
N ASN A 742 -29.53 -13.45 37.77
CA ASN A 742 -30.94 -13.07 37.70
C ASN A 742 -31.14 -11.55 37.56
N GLY A 743 -30.06 -10.77 37.35
CA GLY A 743 -30.12 -9.31 37.28
C GLY A 743 -30.56 -8.63 38.58
N TRP A 744 -30.33 -9.29 39.72
CA TRP A 744 -30.69 -8.76 41.04
C TRP A 744 -29.52 -8.04 41.69
N GLU A 745 -29.83 -7.02 42.48
CA GLU A 745 -28.84 -6.23 43.22
C GLU A 745 -28.05 -7.10 44.21
N VAL A 746 -26.74 -6.87 44.27
CA VAL A 746 -25.83 -7.56 45.20
C VAL A 746 -25.68 -6.71 46.45
N TYR A 747 -25.95 -7.30 47.62
CA TYR A 747 -26.05 -6.57 48.88
C TYR A 747 -24.80 -6.66 49.78
N VAL A 748 -23.91 -7.63 49.55
CA VAL A 748 -22.73 -7.87 50.40
C VAL A 748 -21.45 -7.77 49.57
N ASP A 749 -20.49 -6.99 50.08
CA ASP A 749 -19.18 -6.77 49.49
C ASP A 749 -18.39 -8.09 49.37
N GLU A 750 -18.24 -8.57 48.13
CA GLU A 750 -17.57 -9.83 47.79
C GLU A 750 -16.05 -9.76 48.03
N ASP A 751 -15.42 -8.60 47.84
CA ASP A 751 -13.97 -8.44 48.04
C ASP A 751 -13.58 -8.64 49.51
N ARG A 752 -14.50 -8.27 50.41
CA ARG A 752 -14.28 -8.36 51.86
C ARG A 752 -14.81 -9.65 52.47
N TYR A 753 -15.94 -10.17 51.98
CA TYR A 753 -16.67 -11.27 52.62
C TYR A 753 -16.94 -12.46 51.68
N GLY A 754 -16.35 -12.52 50.49
CA GLY A 754 -16.65 -13.54 49.47
C GLY A 754 -16.56 -14.99 49.96
N ASN A 755 -15.66 -15.28 50.91
CA ASN A 755 -15.47 -16.60 51.52
C ASN A 755 -16.19 -16.80 52.87
N HIS A 756 -17.00 -15.84 53.32
CA HIS A 756 -17.88 -16.00 54.47
C HIS A 756 -19.20 -16.67 54.04
N PRO A 757 -19.92 -17.35 54.95
CA PRO A 757 -21.26 -17.85 54.66
C PRO A 757 -22.21 -16.68 54.35
N ILE A 758 -23.12 -16.88 53.39
CA ILE A 758 -24.20 -15.92 53.17
C ILE A 758 -25.17 -15.92 54.36
N THR A 759 -25.53 -14.75 54.86
CA THR A 759 -26.54 -14.56 55.93
C THR A 759 -27.76 -13.82 55.38
N GLY A 760 -28.83 -13.68 56.16
CA GLY A 760 -30.02 -12.95 55.69
C GLY A 760 -30.94 -13.77 54.80
N VAL A 761 -30.66 -15.05 54.57
CA VAL A 761 -31.35 -15.86 53.55
C VAL A 761 -32.59 -16.52 54.13
N ASN A 762 -33.72 -16.43 53.44
CA ASN A 762 -34.94 -17.16 53.81
C ASN A 762 -35.07 -18.50 53.04
N LEU A 763 -35.98 -19.38 53.49
CA LEU A 763 -36.20 -20.70 52.88
C LEU A 763 -36.52 -20.65 51.38
N GLU A 764 -37.26 -19.63 50.92
CA GLU A 764 -37.63 -19.49 49.51
C GLU A 764 -36.40 -19.15 48.66
N SER A 765 -35.56 -18.20 49.11
CA SER A 765 -34.32 -17.82 48.44
C SER A 765 -33.32 -18.98 48.38
N ALA A 766 -33.17 -19.75 49.47
CA ALA A 766 -32.31 -20.92 49.51
C ALA A 766 -32.79 -22.01 48.52
N LYS A 767 -34.11 -22.24 48.43
CA LYS A 767 -34.71 -23.15 47.43
C LYS A 767 -34.52 -22.66 45.99
N LYS A 768 -34.66 -21.36 45.74
CA LYS A 768 -34.40 -20.77 44.42
C LYS A 768 -32.93 -20.92 44.02
N TYR A 769 -32.00 -20.72 44.94
CA TYR A 769 -30.58 -20.95 44.70
C TYR A 769 -30.28 -22.42 44.34
N ALA A 770 -30.79 -23.38 45.12
CA ALA A 770 -30.60 -24.80 44.86
C ALA A 770 -31.17 -25.22 43.48
N LYS A 771 -32.36 -24.72 43.14
CA LYS A 771 -32.98 -24.95 41.83
C LYS A 771 -32.15 -24.36 40.70
N TRP A 772 -31.72 -23.10 40.84
CA TRP A 772 -30.86 -22.43 39.86
C TRP A 772 -29.56 -23.20 39.65
N LEU A 773 -28.89 -23.64 40.72
CA LEU A 773 -27.65 -24.40 40.62
C LEU A 773 -27.86 -25.75 39.91
N SER A 774 -29.01 -26.39 40.15
CA SER A 774 -29.40 -27.62 39.44
C SER A 774 -29.54 -27.38 37.94
N GLU A 775 -30.21 -26.29 37.55
CA GLU A 775 -30.38 -25.89 36.15
C GLU A 775 -29.05 -25.51 35.49
N GLN A 776 -28.10 -24.93 36.24
CA GLN A 776 -26.80 -24.56 35.68
C GLN A 776 -25.85 -25.76 35.47
N THR A 777 -25.97 -26.79 36.28
CA THR A 777 -24.97 -27.88 36.36
C THR A 777 -25.50 -29.22 35.85
N GLY A 778 -26.82 -29.36 35.71
CA GLY A 778 -27.47 -30.63 35.47
C GLY A 778 -27.56 -31.54 36.69
N GLY A 779 -26.93 -31.19 37.82
CA GLY A 779 -26.97 -31.99 39.04
C GLY A 779 -28.22 -31.73 39.88
N SER A 780 -28.67 -32.73 40.64
CA SER A 780 -29.87 -32.62 41.47
C SER A 780 -29.57 -32.00 42.85
N PHE A 781 -29.44 -30.67 42.93
CA PHE A 781 -29.18 -29.94 44.18
C PHE A 781 -30.46 -29.59 44.95
N ARG A 782 -30.43 -29.79 46.27
CA ARG A 782 -31.52 -29.44 47.19
C ARG A 782 -30.99 -29.04 48.57
N LEU A 783 -31.88 -28.57 49.44
CA LEU A 783 -31.57 -28.43 50.86
C LEU A 783 -31.56 -29.81 51.54
N PRO A 784 -30.72 -30.03 52.56
CA PRO A 784 -30.74 -31.28 53.31
C PRO A 784 -32.07 -31.44 54.05
N SER A 785 -32.53 -32.68 54.18
CA SER A 785 -33.48 -33.02 55.22
C SER A 785 -32.84 -32.83 56.59
N GLU A 786 -33.65 -32.59 57.61
CA GLU A 786 -33.15 -32.44 58.98
C GLU A 786 -32.38 -33.69 59.46
N ALA A 787 -32.80 -34.87 59.01
CA ALA A 787 -32.14 -36.12 59.33
C ALA A 787 -30.78 -36.26 58.65
N GLU A 788 -30.67 -35.89 57.37
CA GLU A 788 -29.40 -35.87 56.65
C GLU A 788 -28.42 -34.89 57.29
N TRP A 789 -28.91 -33.70 57.65
CA TRP A 789 -28.11 -32.70 58.33
C TRP A 789 -27.55 -33.21 59.65
N GLU A 790 -28.40 -33.78 60.54
CA GLU A 790 -27.91 -34.27 61.84
C GLU A 790 -26.99 -35.48 61.69
N TYR A 791 -27.30 -36.40 60.75
CA TYR A 791 -26.43 -37.53 60.43
C TYR A 791 -25.02 -37.06 60.05
N ALA A 792 -24.98 -36.10 59.13
CA ALA A 792 -23.77 -35.51 58.61
C ALA A 792 -23.01 -34.72 59.69
N ALA A 793 -23.71 -33.92 60.51
CA ALA A 793 -23.12 -33.13 61.59
C ALA A 793 -22.45 -34.04 62.63
N ARG A 794 -23.10 -35.15 62.99
CA ARG A 794 -22.59 -36.10 63.99
C ARG A 794 -21.38 -36.90 63.49
N ALA A 795 -21.32 -37.23 62.21
CA ALA A 795 -20.27 -38.03 61.59
C ALA A 795 -19.87 -39.29 62.41
N GLY A 796 -20.88 -40.00 62.94
CA GLY A 796 -20.70 -41.22 63.73
C GLY A 796 -20.60 -41.02 65.26
N THR A 797 -20.60 -39.78 65.76
CA THR A 797 -20.57 -39.51 67.20
C THR A 797 -21.95 -39.46 67.85
N GLU A 798 -21.99 -39.74 69.14
CA GLU A 798 -23.21 -39.71 69.97
C GLU A 798 -23.17 -38.60 71.04
N THR A 799 -22.22 -37.68 70.93
CA THR A 799 -21.96 -36.59 71.86
C THR A 799 -22.74 -35.32 71.50
N ASN A 800 -22.63 -34.28 72.35
CA ASN A 800 -23.26 -32.96 72.11
C ASN A 800 -22.72 -32.27 70.86
N PHE A 801 -21.43 -32.43 70.59
CA PHE A 801 -20.74 -31.94 69.41
C PHE A 801 -19.97 -33.08 68.76
N TYR A 802 -19.59 -32.97 67.48
CA TYR A 802 -18.85 -34.05 66.80
C TYR A 802 -17.42 -34.26 67.35
N TRP A 803 -16.91 -33.32 68.16
CA TRP A 803 -15.62 -33.42 68.84
C TRP A 803 -15.72 -33.84 70.31
N GLY A 804 -16.94 -34.02 70.85
CA GLY A 804 -17.17 -34.42 72.24
C GLY A 804 -18.26 -33.63 72.93
N ASN A 805 -18.23 -33.60 74.27
CA ASN A 805 -19.27 -32.96 75.09
C ASN A 805 -18.88 -31.58 75.64
N ILE A 806 -17.67 -31.09 75.32
CA ILE A 806 -17.12 -29.85 75.87
C ILE A 806 -17.05 -28.80 74.74
N PRO A 807 -17.61 -27.59 74.92
CA PRO A 807 -17.51 -26.50 73.93
C PRO A 807 -16.05 -26.15 73.59
N SER A 808 -15.80 -25.78 72.33
CA SER A 808 -14.44 -25.48 71.84
C SER A 808 -14.46 -24.44 70.72
N GLY A 809 -13.85 -23.27 70.93
CA GLY A 809 -13.65 -22.24 69.91
C GLY A 809 -12.67 -22.64 68.80
N GLN A 810 -12.01 -23.81 68.89
CA GLN A 810 -11.22 -24.37 67.78
C GLN A 810 -12.06 -25.14 66.76
N HIS A 811 -13.31 -25.48 67.12
CA HIS A 811 -14.16 -26.39 66.34
C HIS A 811 -15.44 -25.72 65.82
N ALA A 812 -15.84 -24.57 66.37
CA ALA A 812 -16.99 -23.81 65.91
C ALA A 812 -16.95 -22.35 66.40
N ASN A 813 -17.71 -21.50 65.71
CA ASN A 813 -17.92 -20.08 66.00
C ASN A 813 -19.26 -19.89 66.73
N GLY A 814 -19.25 -19.33 67.94
CA GLY A 814 -20.46 -19.22 68.78
C GLY A 814 -20.45 -18.02 69.74
N ASP A 815 -21.57 -17.79 70.44
CA ASP A 815 -21.75 -16.57 71.26
C ASP A 815 -20.79 -16.51 72.45
N GLN A 816 -19.74 -15.70 72.32
CA GLN A 816 -18.75 -15.45 73.38
C GLN A 816 -19.30 -14.60 74.54
N TYR A 817 -20.44 -13.91 74.36
CA TYR A 817 -21.03 -12.95 75.30
C TYR A 817 -22.16 -13.50 76.17
N GLY A 818 -22.47 -14.80 76.06
CA GLY A 818 -23.55 -15.50 76.75
C GLY A 818 -24.08 -14.78 77.99
N ARG A 819 -25.30 -14.23 77.87
CA ARG A 819 -25.91 -13.40 78.93
C ARG A 819 -25.80 -14.11 80.29
N PRO A 820 -25.23 -13.47 81.33
CA PRO A 820 -25.12 -14.10 82.64
C PRO A 820 -26.53 -14.39 83.16
N PRO A 821 -26.78 -15.56 83.81
CA PRO A 821 -28.08 -15.82 84.38
C PRO A 821 -28.38 -14.78 85.46
N ALA A 822 -29.65 -14.36 85.57
CA ALA A 822 -30.11 -13.59 86.72
C ALA A 822 -29.59 -14.26 88.00
N THR A 823 -29.13 -13.46 88.96
CA THR A 823 -28.29 -13.83 90.12
C THR A 823 -28.83 -14.94 91.04
N HIS A 824 -30.01 -15.47 90.77
CA HIS A 824 -30.73 -16.49 91.53
C HIS A 824 -30.82 -17.88 90.86
N ALA A 825 -30.13 -18.11 89.74
CA ALA A 825 -30.15 -19.44 89.09
C ALA A 825 -29.37 -20.50 89.92
N PRO A 826 -29.91 -21.74 90.10
CA PRO A 826 -29.24 -22.83 90.83
C PRO A 826 -27.85 -23.15 90.27
N ALA A 827 -26.93 -23.61 91.13
CA ALA A 827 -25.51 -23.83 90.81
C ALA A 827 -25.25 -24.75 89.59
N PHE A 828 -26.17 -25.68 89.29
CA PHE A 828 -26.07 -26.54 88.10
C PHE A 828 -26.22 -25.75 86.78
N LYS A 829 -27.02 -24.67 86.74
CA LYS A 829 -27.15 -23.80 85.54
C LYS A 829 -25.92 -22.93 85.27
N ARG A 830 -25.06 -22.68 86.28
CA ARG A 830 -23.82 -21.88 86.11
C ARG A 830 -22.69 -22.62 85.39
N ARG A 831 -22.80 -23.94 85.20
CA ARG A 831 -21.84 -24.73 84.40
C ARG A 831 -22.12 -24.71 82.90
N TRP A 832 -23.35 -24.42 82.49
CA TRP A 832 -23.82 -24.45 81.09
C TRP A 832 -23.88 -23.07 80.43
N ASN A 833 -24.01 -21.99 81.23
CA ASN A 833 -24.03 -20.58 80.78
C ASN A 833 -22.67 -19.88 80.99
N ARG A 834 -21.59 -20.49 80.52
CA ARG A 834 -20.36 -19.73 80.21
C ARG A 834 -20.41 -19.52 78.70
N GLY A 835 -20.27 -18.28 78.23
CA GLY A 835 -20.21 -17.97 76.79
C GLY A 835 -19.24 -18.90 76.07
N TRP A 836 -19.44 -19.03 74.76
CA TRP A 836 -18.60 -19.84 73.89
C TRP A 836 -17.11 -19.48 74.10
N PRO A 837 -16.19 -20.47 74.15
CA PRO A 837 -14.77 -20.16 74.26
C PRO A 837 -14.32 -19.29 73.08
N ASP A 838 -13.39 -18.36 73.31
CA ASP A 838 -12.85 -17.49 72.26
C ASP A 838 -12.43 -18.30 71.02
N ASP A 839 -13.06 -17.97 69.91
CA ASP A 839 -12.91 -18.60 68.59
C ASP A 839 -12.21 -17.66 67.58
N GLY A 840 -11.88 -16.42 68.00
CA GLY A 840 -11.22 -15.41 67.18
C GLY A 840 -12.15 -14.59 66.27
N TYR A 841 -13.48 -14.81 66.29
CA TYR A 841 -14.44 -14.12 65.42
C TYR A 841 -15.60 -13.53 66.22
N TYR A 842 -16.00 -12.29 65.88
CA TYR A 842 -17.13 -11.59 66.52
C TYR A 842 -18.46 -11.78 65.75
N LEU A 843 -18.39 -12.08 64.47
CA LEU A 843 -19.51 -12.39 63.57
C LEU A 843 -19.17 -13.68 62.83
N THR A 844 -19.63 -13.85 61.60
CA THR A 844 -19.24 -14.99 60.75
C THR A 844 -17.72 -15.07 60.58
N ALA A 845 -17.21 -16.30 60.51
CA ALA A 845 -15.87 -16.62 60.10
C ALA A 845 -15.89 -17.03 58.61
N PRO A 846 -14.76 -16.90 57.88
CA PRO A 846 -14.61 -17.56 56.58
C PRO A 846 -14.94 -19.05 56.71
N VAL A 847 -15.67 -19.60 55.74
CA VAL A 847 -16.00 -21.03 55.77
C VAL A 847 -14.72 -21.88 55.75
N GLY A 848 -14.73 -23.01 56.46
CA GLY A 848 -13.59 -23.89 56.57
C GLY A 848 -12.54 -23.49 57.61
N THR A 849 -12.83 -22.48 58.44
CA THR A 849 -11.89 -21.99 59.47
C THR A 849 -11.66 -23.00 60.58
N PHE A 850 -12.70 -23.70 61.02
CA PHE A 850 -12.62 -24.60 62.17
C PHE A 850 -12.27 -26.04 61.77
N ILE A 851 -11.91 -26.86 62.74
CA ILE A 851 -11.55 -28.27 62.49
C ILE A 851 -12.77 -29.02 61.92
N PRO A 852 -12.66 -29.79 60.82
CA PRO A 852 -13.81 -30.51 60.26
C PRO A 852 -14.19 -31.74 61.08
N ASN A 853 -15.42 -32.24 60.87
CA ASN A 853 -15.85 -33.51 61.43
C ASN A 853 -15.26 -34.72 60.65
N ALA A 854 -15.55 -35.94 61.10
CA ALA A 854 -15.00 -37.16 60.50
C ALA A 854 -15.45 -37.45 59.06
N PHE A 855 -16.52 -36.79 58.58
CA PHE A 855 -16.91 -36.83 57.17
C PHE A 855 -16.21 -35.76 56.33
N GLY A 856 -15.42 -34.86 56.93
CA GLY A 856 -14.75 -33.78 56.21
C GLY A 856 -15.62 -32.55 55.99
N LEU A 857 -16.74 -32.44 56.72
CA LEU A 857 -17.60 -31.27 56.70
C LEU A 857 -17.14 -30.25 57.74
N TYR A 858 -17.15 -28.98 57.33
CA TYR A 858 -16.77 -27.84 58.15
C TYR A 858 -18.00 -27.08 58.61
N ASP A 859 -17.86 -26.38 59.72
CA ASP A 859 -18.84 -25.41 60.23
C ASP A 859 -20.25 -26.01 60.42
N MET A 860 -20.35 -27.33 60.57
CA MET A 860 -21.62 -28.01 60.89
C MET A 860 -22.19 -27.58 62.25
N ILE A 861 -21.40 -26.88 63.06
CA ILE A 861 -21.78 -26.29 64.33
C ILE A 861 -21.24 -24.86 64.32
N GLY A 862 -22.08 -23.89 64.66
CA GLY A 862 -21.72 -22.48 64.71
C GLY A 862 -21.65 -21.79 63.35
N ASN A 863 -21.05 -20.62 63.33
CA ASN A 863 -20.94 -19.73 62.17
C ASN A 863 -22.32 -19.18 61.73
N VAL A 864 -23.17 -19.95 61.06
CA VAL A 864 -24.55 -19.54 60.72
C VAL A 864 -25.54 -20.66 60.98
N GLU A 865 -26.78 -20.30 61.32
CA GLU A 865 -27.85 -21.29 61.37
C GLU A 865 -28.19 -21.77 59.95
N GLU A 866 -28.32 -23.09 59.77
CA GLU A 866 -28.51 -23.67 58.45
C GLU A 866 -29.94 -24.13 58.19
N ILE A 867 -30.53 -23.62 57.12
CA ILE A 867 -31.89 -23.96 56.70
C ILE A 867 -31.96 -25.36 56.07
N THR A 868 -32.80 -26.21 56.63
CA THR A 868 -33.17 -27.52 56.07
C THR A 868 -34.43 -27.43 55.20
N GLU A 869 -34.73 -28.48 54.43
CA GLU A 869 -35.80 -28.50 53.41
C GLU A 869 -37.20 -28.10 53.93
N ASN A 870 -37.48 -28.38 55.21
CA ASN A 870 -38.74 -28.13 55.90
C ASN A 870 -38.75 -26.80 56.68
N GLY A 871 -37.69 -26.00 56.59
CA GLY A 871 -37.56 -24.75 57.33
C GLY A 871 -37.18 -24.94 58.80
N MET A 872 -36.56 -26.05 59.19
CA MET A 872 -35.89 -26.14 60.48
C MET A 872 -34.46 -25.61 60.37
N LEU A 873 -34.04 -24.85 61.36
CA LEU A 873 -32.68 -24.34 61.52
C LEU A 873 -31.86 -25.29 62.38
N ARG A 874 -30.61 -25.50 61.98
CA ARG A 874 -29.66 -26.44 62.61
C ARG A 874 -28.29 -25.79 62.76
N GLY A 875 -27.47 -26.33 63.66
CA GLY A 875 -26.05 -25.96 63.78
C GLY A 875 -25.76 -24.78 64.70
N GLY A 876 -26.70 -23.85 64.85
CA GLY A 876 -26.49 -22.60 65.59
C GLY A 876 -25.55 -21.64 64.83
N SER A 877 -25.47 -20.40 65.28
CA SER A 877 -24.73 -19.29 64.66
C SER A 877 -23.62 -18.75 65.58
N TYR A 878 -22.88 -17.76 65.09
CA TYR A 878 -21.96 -16.95 65.90
C TYR A 878 -22.62 -16.23 67.11
N ASP A 879 -23.95 -16.06 67.13
CA ASP A 879 -24.70 -15.47 68.25
C ASP A 879 -25.53 -16.51 69.03
N SER A 880 -25.33 -17.80 68.72
CA SER A 880 -26.02 -18.89 69.42
C SER A 880 -25.33 -19.29 70.70
N MET A 881 -26.13 -19.55 71.74
CA MET A 881 -25.62 -20.09 73.00
C MET A 881 -25.18 -21.55 72.83
N VAL A 882 -24.36 -22.03 73.77
CA VAL A 882 -23.86 -23.42 73.80
C VAL A 882 -24.97 -24.48 73.66
N SER A 883 -26.18 -24.22 74.15
CA SER A 883 -27.32 -25.14 74.05
C SER A 883 -27.81 -25.36 72.61
N ASP A 884 -27.68 -24.33 71.78
CA ASP A 884 -28.24 -24.25 70.43
C ASP A 884 -27.21 -24.68 69.38
N LEU A 885 -25.93 -24.73 69.77
CA LEU A 885 -24.80 -25.24 68.98
C LEU A 885 -24.66 -26.78 69.08
N ARG A 886 -25.53 -27.48 69.80
CA ARG A 886 -25.43 -28.95 69.90
C ARG A 886 -25.86 -29.59 68.59
N SER A 887 -25.25 -30.72 68.22
CA SER A 887 -25.58 -31.44 67.00
C SER A 887 -27.05 -31.86 66.92
N SER A 888 -27.75 -32.03 68.05
CA SER A 888 -29.18 -32.35 68.11
C SER A 888 -30.11 -31.14 68.06
N ALA A 889 -29.59 -29.94 68.35
CA ALA A 889 -30.38 -28.73 68.55
C ALA A 889 -31.13 -28.36 67.27
N ARG A 890 -32.38 -27.95 67.44
CA ARG A 890 -33.27 -27.56 66.35
C ARG A 890 -34.03 -26.30 66.71
N ASN A 891 -34.01 -25.33 65.82
CA ASN A 891 -34.74 -24.08 65.98
C ASN A 891 -35.79 -23.95 64.88
N PRO A 892 -37.02 -23.48 65.19
CA PRO A 892 -37.95 -23.08 64.14
C PRO A 892 -37.33 -21.91 63.38
N LEU A 893 -37.60 -21.81 62.07
CA LEU A 893 -37.16 -20.64 61.29
C LEU A 893 -37.68 -19.34 61.92
N CYS A 894 -36.79 -18.55 62.52
CA CYS A 894 -37.09 -17.23 63.06
C CYS A 894 -35.92 -16.28 62.79
N CYS A 895 -36.23 -15.01 62.51
CA CYS A 895 -35.32 -13.87 62.31
C CYS A 895 -34.12 -14.14 61.36
N ASN A 896 -34.17 -13.58 60.14
CA ASN A 896 -33.28 -13.95 59.03
C ASN A 896 -31.80 -13.54 59.17
N GLU A 897 -31.41 -12.74 60.17
CA GLU A 897 -30.10 -12.06 60.16
C GLU A 897 -28.88 -13.00 60.25
N GLU A 898 -29.05 -14.17 60.85
CA GLU A 898 -27.99 -15.18 61.08
C GLU A 898 -28.20 -16.47 60.27
N THR A 899 -29.21 -16.49 59.40
CA THR A 899 -29.60 -17.69 58.67
C THR A 899 -28.86 -17.78 57.34
N GLY A 900 -28.10 -18.87 57.20
CA GLY A 900 -27.50 -19.33 55.96
C GLY A 900 -28.05 -20.70 55.57
N PHE A 901 -27.33 -21.42 54.70
CA PHE A 901 -27.70 -22.76 54.30
C PHE A 901 -26.52 -23.49 53.64
N ARG A 902 -26.60 -24.81 53.60
CA ARG A 902 -25.76 -25.65 52.74
C ARG A 902 -26.63 -26.51 51.83
N LEU A 903 -26.00 -27.09 50.81
CA LEU A 903 -26.69 -27.92 49.83
C LEU A 903 -26.37 -29.39 50.01
N VAL A 904 -27.26 -30.23 49.51
CA VAL A 904 -26.98 -31.63 49.18
C VAL A 904 -27.23 -31.89 47.71
N ARG A 905 -26.54 -32.88 47.15
CA ARG A 905 -26.69 -33.35 45.78
C ARG A 905 -26.86 -34.87 45.79
N GLU A 906 -27.87 -35.36 45.07
CA GLU A 906 -28.02 -36.80 44.85
C GLU A 906 -26.88 -37.32 43.96
N ILE A 907 -26.36 -38.50 44.26
CA ILE A 907 -25.37 -39.16 43.42
C ILE A 907 -26.13 -39.91 42.33
N GLU A 908 -26.11 -39.39 41.11
CA GLU A 908 -26.70 -40.06 39.95
C GLU A 908 -25.83 -41.28 39.55
N ASP A 909 -26.49 -42.41 39.27
CA ASP A 909 -25.85 -43.69 38.88
C ASP A 909 -25.10 -43.63 37.54
#